data_AF-A0AAD9QEA6-F1
#
_entry.id   AF-A0AAD9QEA6-F1
#
_cell.length_a   1.000
_cell.length_b   1.000
_cell.length_c   1.000
_cell.angle_alpha   90.00
_cell.angle_beta   90.00
_cell.angle_gamma   90.00
#
_symmetry.space_group_name_H-M   'P 1'
#
loop_
_entity.id
_entity.type
_entity.pdbx_description
1 polymer ?
#
loop_
_entity_poly.entity_id
_entity_poly.type
_entity_poly.pdbx_seq_one_letter_code
_entity_poly.pdbx_strand_id
1 'polypeptide(L)'
;MASVEGLPDRVLLWSDNEAKEKQAQQVGNSTCGATAALNVLKLLGKTAELNAAIEAVNTNLRDLEAPLPQYLLSRSVAGTTHHYLIDGLHKLTDGEVIGRFFHMYPERDFDLLKWLKFWLHNKAVPLATLNCQKVPLRNGVIPDAWHHQVIYGVTENGIHLLNPQEICPVGVLTKKLCSESVLLIRHQDVLQRWSDTDDYSCWNSKGARWNELDVRGQIAHLIKEQTLLLLHGSKIKHRELLTTHITIPAAYESGITLFALKGSEAHKALEDANEFPLLKHVYKEHQNMNAQTTCQKTLTINITGGTSGIGKALAIKTAQSGANVTILARNMQRLEETLKEVKKHLAPERKVSVLALSVDLSRDAEDVENTLEQACDSLGPVDILINCAGYAVCGLFEETSVDDFKAMMDTNYLGSVFTSRAVIKKMKERRKGHVVYVSSIGGQIGIFGFTAYAPSKFALRGFAEALFMEVKPYNIAVSVVFPPDTDTPGFENENKNKPDETHEISSSAGLFSPEQVASNIVSGIKDRKFLITCGLDGFVVKTLTSGVCPPSSVLELLAEMSKLLRGSRKTPTQLDLSIIEVKSKFDAEFRRFPLDKSHLKTYDDFRKHVEKIHKLQSMPFTTWYTDMHGDLLPINNDDNFLRAVTTARPLLRVFVQRKGKSYEETFWPSLAFFIFASDGKVKKNSSVSEENIQPPEVPRRRNLLSNLTNPSKTHLNRISISGPQDFRRVSAIVDVDIIPETQRRVKLLKHNTDKPLGFYIRDGTSVRVTPSGLEKVPGIFISRLVAGGLAESTGLLAVNDEVLEVNGIEVAGKTLDQVTDMMIANSHNLIITVKPSNQFNNPVAATRLNRAEPDRLKSQSLTNLTAYSVNNPVLTTGSPTMQHAYHNEMAEEIPDSDEEEHPTVDEDGILSI
;
A
#
# COMPACT_ATOMS: atom_id res chain seq x y z
N MET A 1 17.26 26.73 11.62
CA MET A 1 18.56 27.06 10.98
C MET A 1 18.58 28.56 10.75
N ALA A 2 19.77 29.16 10.64
CA ALA A 2 19.90 30.56 10.21
C ALA A 2 19.41 30.73 8.75
N SER A 3 19.20 31.97 8.33
CA SER A 3 18.77 32.32 6.97
C SER A 3 19.77 31.82 5.93
N VAL A 4 19.32 30.95 5.01
CA VAL A 4 20.10 30.45 3.87
C VAL A 4 20.05 31.45 2.69
N GLU A 5 19.32 32.55 2.85
CA GLU A 5 19.20 33.65 1.90
C GLU A 5 20.54 34.36 1.73
N GLY A 6 21.09 34.37 0.50
CA GLY A 6 22.36 35.00 0.16
C GLY A 6 23.55 34.06 -0.09
N LEU A 7 23.41 32.74 0.11
CA LEU A 7 24.45 31.79 -0.33
C LEU A 7 24.48 31.65 -1.86
N PRO A 8 25.67 31.59 -2.50
CA PRO A 8 25.78 31.48 -3.95
C PRO A 8 25.32 30.12 -4.48
N ASP A 9 24.83 30.09 -5.73
CA ASP A 9 24.22 28.87 -6.28
C ASP A 9 25.20 27.75 -6.64
N ARG A 10 26.47 28.11 -6.87
CA ARG A 10 27.60 27.20 -7.01
C ARG A 10 28.51 27.29 -5.78
N VAL A 11 28.65 26.17 -5.05
CA VAL A 11 29.60 26.06 -3.93
C VAL A 11 30.47 24.83 -4.16
N LEU A 12 31.77 25.03 -4.39
CA LEU A 12 32.76 23.97 -4.58
C LEU A 12 33.93 24.17 -3.59
N LEU A 13 34.49 23.06 -3.09
CA LEU A 13 35.74 23.05 -2.30
C LEU A 13 36.98 22.91 -3.18
N TRP A 14 36.87 22.14 -4.27
CA TRP A 14 37.83 22.01 -5.36
C TRP A 14 37.11 22.22 -6.69
N SER A 15 37.80 22.77 -7.68
CA SER A 15 37.33 22.71 -9.07
C SER A 15 37.31 21.27 -9.58
N ASP A 16 36.53 21.00 -10.64
CA ASP A 16 36.39 19.65 -11.19
C ASP A 16 37.72 19.10 -11.78
N ASN A 17 38.63 19.98 -12.20
CA ASN A 17 39.99 19.63 -12.61
C ASN A 17 40.87 19.25 -11.41
N GLU A 18 40.86 20.06 -10.34
CA GLU A 18 41.58 19.73 -9.10
C GLU A 18 41.06 18.43 -8.47
N ALA A 19 39.74 18.19 -8.52
CA ALA A 19 39.16 16.93 -8.11
C ALA A 19 39.73 15.75 -8.92
N LYS A 20 39.85 15.90 -10.24
CA LYS A 20 40.43 14.89 -11.14
C LYS A 20 41.90 14.58 -10.82
N GLU A 21 42.69 15.60 -10.51
CA GLU A 21 44.13 15.49 -10.22
C GLU A 21 44.44 15.05 -8.78
N LYS A 22 43.72 15.60 -7.79
CA LYS A 22 44.09 15.50 -6.37
C LYS A 22 43.43 14.33 -5.65
N GLN A 23 42.36 13.73 -6.18
CA GLN A 23 41.67 12.62 -5.49
C GLN A 23 42.60 11.40 -5.28
N ALA A 24 42.43 10.70 -4.15
CA ALA A 24 43.08 9.42 -3.90
C ALA A 24 42.43 8.34 -4.79
N GLN A 25 43.25 7.58 -5.50
CA GLN A 25 42.80 6.39 -6.26
C GLN A 25 42.58 5.21 -5.30
N GLN A 26 41.62 4.34 -5.61
CA GLN A 26 41.35 3.14 -4.80
C GLN A 26 42.31 2.00 -5.20
N VAL A 27 43.10 1.51 -4.24
CA VAL A 27 44.18 0.52 -4.50
C VAL A 27 43.72 -0.94 -4.35
N GLY A 28 42.52 -1.21 -3.82
CA GLY A 28 42.02 -2.59 -3.71
C GLY A 28 40.55 -2.71 -3.32
N ASN A 29 39.97 -3.88 -3.57
CA ASN A 29 38.58 -4.15 -3.19
C ASN A 29 38.37 -4.00 -1.68
N SER A 30 37.28 -3.35 -1.28
CA SER A 30 36.92 -2.98 0.10
C SER A 30 37.67 -1.78 0.73
N THR A 31 38.69 -1.16 0.11
CA THR A 31 39.42 -0.02 0.73
C THR A 31 38.70 1.33 0.67
N CYS A 32 37.47 1.40 0.16
CA CYS A 32 36.78 2.67 -0.12
C CYS A 32 36.59 3.62 1.09
N GLY A 33 36.51 3.10 2.33
CA GLY A 33 36.49 3.93 3.53
C GLY A 33 37.81 4.71 3.75
N ALA A 34 38.96 4.05 3.57
CA ALA A 34 40.27 4.68 3.65
C ALA A 34 40.49 5.68 2.49
N THR A 35 40.07 5.33 1.26
CA THR A 35 40.12 6.26 0.11
C THR A 35 39.24 7.49 0.34
N ALA A 36 38.10 7.36 1.02
CA ALA A 36 37.25 8.49 1.40
C ALA A 36 37.89 9.35 2.49
N ALA A 37 38.47 8.72 3.52
CA ALA A 37 39.22 9.42 4.58
C ALA A 37 40.39 10.25 4.01
N LEU A 38 41.20 9.69 3.10
CA LEU A 38 42.27 10.42 2.43
C LEU A 38 41.76 11.65 1.65
N ASN A 39 40.61 11.54 0.97
CA ASN A 39 40.03 12.68 0.27
C ASN A 39 39.50 13.75 1.23
N VAL A 40 38.94 13.36 2.39
CA VAL A 40 38.57 14.31 3.45
C VAL A 40 39.80 15.06 3.97
N LEU A 41 40.91 14.37 4.26
CA LEU A 41 42.14 15.01 4.70
C LEU A 41 42.66 16.01 3.65
N LYS A 42 42.77 15.60 2.39
CA LYS A 42 43.23 16.47 1.30
C LYS A 42 42.36 17.72 1.12
N LEU A 43 41.02 17.59 1.24
CA LEU A 43 40.08 18.71 1.18
C LEU A 43 40.20 19.65 2.41
N LEU A 44 40.61 19.13 3.57
CA LEU A 44 40.92 19.90 4.78
C LEU A 44 42.38 20.41 4.84
N GLY A 45 43.17 20.25 3.76
CA GLY A 45 44.57 20.69 3.71
C GLY A 45 45.54 19.84 4.55
N LYS A 46 45.19 18.58 4.83
CA LYS A 46 45.98 17.61 5.58
C LYS A 46 46.42 16.44 4.69
N THR A 47 47.49 15.75 5.06
CA THR A 47 48.12 14.67 4.29
C THR A 47 48.39 13.47 5.17
N ALA A 48 48.08 12.26 4.69
CA ALA A 48 48.42 11.00 5.35
C ALA A 48 48.79 9.93 4.32
N GLU A 49 49.60 8.97 4.75
CA GLU A 49 49.94 7.77 3.98
C GLU A 49 48.74 6.82 3.83
N LEU A 50 48.65 6.11 2.69
CA LEU A 50 47.54 5.19 2.44
C LEU A 50 47.51 4.02 3.42
N ASN A 51 48.68 3.47 3.78
CA ASN A 51 48.77 2.35 4.70
C ASN A 51 48.30 2.76 6.11
N ALA A 52 48.71 3.93 6.59
CA ALA A 52 48.24 4.50 7.84
C ALA A 52 46.72 4.74 7.81
N ALA A 53 46.18 5.24 6.69
CA ALA A 53 44.74 5.44 6.53
C ALA A 53 43.95 4.12 6.53
N ILE A 54 44.49 3.03 5.97
CA ILE A 54 43.88 1.70 6.03
C ILE A 54 43.87 1.16 7.47
N GLU A 55 44.98 1.29 8.19
CA GLU A 55 45.13 0.84 9.58
C GLU A 55 44.20 1.61 10.52
N ALA A 56 44.23 2.95 10.48
CA ALA A 56 43.45 3.79 11.40
C ALA A 56 41.93 3.67 11.19
N VAL A 57 41.47 3.44 9.95
CA VAL A 57 40.06 3.28 9.57
C VAL A 57 39.55 1.84 9.78
N ASN A 58 40.43 0.90 10.17
CA ASN A 58 40.12 -0.44 10.69
C ASN A 58 38.93 -1.15 9.99
N THR A 59 39.03 -1.29 8.67
CA THR A 59 37.90 -1.76 7.84
C THR A 59 37.70 -3.27 7.97
N ASN A 60 36.49 -3.69 8.36
CA ASN A 60 36.15 -5.10 8.52
C ASN A 60 36.19 -5.81 7.16
N LEU A 61 37.06 -6.83 7.02
CA LEU A 61 37.18 -7.59 5.78
C LEU A 61 36.03 -8.58 5.60
N ARG A 62 35.82 -8.98 4.34
CA ARG A 62 34.82 -9.96 3.92
C ARG A 62 35.46 -11.34 3.88
N ASP A 63 34.85 -12.31 4.55
CA ASP A 63 35.21 -13.72 4.36
C ASP A 63 34.40 -14.26 3.16
N LEU A 64 35.10 -14.57 2.07
CA LEU A 64 34.49 -14.99 0.79
C LEU A 64 34.41 -16.52 0.63
N GLU A 65 35.27 -17.25 1.35
CA GLU A 65 35.42 -18.70 1.26
C GLU A 65 34.64 -19.44 2.38
N ALA A 66 34.15 -18.70 3.38
CA ALA A 66 33.27 -19.23 4.42
C ALA A 66 32.00 -19.95 3.90
N PRO A 67 31.52 -21.00 4.62
CA PRO A 67 30.18 -21.56 4.44
C PRO A 67 29.08 -20.51 4.61
N LEU A 68 27.89 -20.75 4.04
CA LEU A 68 26.82 -19.73 3.93
C LEU A 68 26.50 -18.98 5.24
N PRO A 69 26.36 -19.62 6.42
CA PRO A 69 26.04 -18.91 7.67
C PRO A 69 27.10 -17.89 8.06
N GLN A 70 28.38 -18.26 7.90
CA GLN A 70 29.54 -17.46 8.26
C GLN A 70 29.86 -16.41 7.17
N TYR A 71 29.63 -16.73 5.89
CA TYR A 71 29.71 -15.79 4.77
C TYR A 71 28.70 -14.64 4.92
N LEU A 72 27.43 -14.96 5.20
CA LEU A 72 26.41 -13.93 5.42
C LEU A 72 26.68 -13.11 6.69
N LEU A 73 27.20 -13.75 7.76
CA LEU A 73 27.62 -13.03 8.95
C LEU A 73 28.79 -12.08 8.65
N SER A 74 29.82 -12.51 7.93
CA SER A 74 30.95 -11.65 7.53
C SER A 74 30.47 -10.48 6.67
N ARG A 75 29.60 -10.74 5.68
CA ARG A 75 28.97 -9.72 4.82
C ARG A 75 28.17 -8.68 5.61
N SER A 76 27.49 -9.07 6.69
CA SER A 76 26.71 -8.14 7.51
C SER A 76 27.57 -7.15 8.29
N VAL A 77 28.79 -7.54 8.70
CA VAL A 77 29.71 -6.71 9.49
C VAL A 77 30.82 -6.04 8.67
N ALA A 78 31.02 -6.46 7.42
CA ALA A 78 32.10 -5.99 6.56
C ALA A 78 31.96 -4.52 6.13
N GLY A 79 33.10 -3.91 5.81
CA GLY A 79 33.20 -2.49 5.44
C GLY A 79 33.56 -1.59 6.61
N THR A 80 33.23 -0.31 6.47
CA THR A 80 33.61 0.76 7.40
C THR A 80 32.34 1.40 7.97
N THR A 81 32.32 1.71 9.26
CA THR A 81 31.22 2.47 9.88
C THR A 81 31.55 3.96 9.93
N HIS A 82 30.56 4.82 10.15
CA HIS A 82 30.83 6.26 10.36
C HIS A 82 31.67 6.47 11.64
N HIS A 83 31.52 5.63 12.67
CA HIS A 83 32.38 5.63 13.86
C HIS A 83 33.85 5.38 13.49
N TYR A 84 34.13 4.33 12.70
CA TYR A 84 35.50 4.02 12.25
C TYR A 84 36.11 5.13 11.38
N LEU A 85 35.30 5.84 10.58
CA LEU A 85 35.76 7.01 9.82
C LEU A 85 36.10 8.20 10.74
N ILE A 86 35.27 8.47 11.76
CA ILE A 86 35.50 9.55 12.72
C ILE A 86 36.74 9.25 13.58
N ASP A 87 36.79 8.07 14.21
CA ASP A 87 37.92 7.64 15.04
C ASP A 87 39.22 7.54 14.23
N GLY A 88 39.14 7.05 13.00
CA GLY A 88 40.29 6.93 12.10
C GLY A 88 40.86 8.29 11.72
N LEU A 89 40.02 9.24 11.29
CA LEU A 89 40.45 10.60 10.94
C LEU A 89 40.95 11.39 12.15
N HIS A 90 40.33 11.20 13.31
CA HIS A 90 40.79 11.79 14.57
C HIS A 90 42.18 11.26 14.97
N LYS A 91 42.44 9.95 14.84
CA LYS A 91 43.76 9.34 15.09
C LYS A 91 44.82 9.76 14.07
N LEU A 92 44.47 9.83 12.78
CA LEU A 92 45.38 10.23 11.69
C LEU A 92 45.87 11.68 11.77
N THR A 93 45.29 12.49 12.65
CA THR A 93 45.53 13.93 12.75
C THR A 93 45.71 14.41 14.20
N ASP A 94 45.99 13.50 15.14
CA ASP A 94 46.14 13.79 16.58
C ASP A 94 45.01 14.65 17.18
N GLY A 95 43.79 14.50 16.65
CA GLY A 95 42.60 15.24 17.03
C GLY A 95 42.48 16.66 16.46
N GLU A 96 43.21 17.01 15.39
CA GLU A 96 42.98 18.24 14.61
C GLU A 96 41.73 18.14 13.73
N VAL A 97 41.43 16.96 13.15
CA VAL A 97 40.21 16.71 12.39
C VAL A 97 39.17 16.05 13.29
N ILE A 98 37.97 16.62 13.25
CA ILE A 98 36.78 16.16 13.95
C ILE A 98 35.71 15.76 12.94
N GLY A 99 34.83 14.84 13.32
CA GLY A 99 33.71 14.41 12.49
C GLY A 99 32.45 14.19 13.30
N ARG A 100 31.29 14.54 12.74
CA ARG A 100 29.96 14.28 13.31
C ARG A 100 29.03 13.66 12.28
N PHE A 101 28.39 12.56 12.63
CA PHE A 101 27.43 11.86 11.77
C PHE A 101 26.02 12.45 11.90
N PHE A 102 25.29 12.46 10.78
CA PHE A 102 23.89 12.86 10.69
C PHE A 102 23.11 11.74 9.98
N HIS A 103 22.25 11.06 10.74
CA HIS A 103 21.38 9.99 10.24
C HIS A 103 20.35 10.57 9.25
N MET A 104 20.33 10.06 8.01
CA MET A 104 19.34 10.45 6.99
C MET A 104 18.21 9.42 6.83
N TYR A 105 18.42 8.20 7.35
CA TYR A 105 17.38 7.21 7.62
C TYR A 105 17.06 7.15 9.12
N PRO A 106 15.80 6.92 9.55
CA PRO A 106 14.56 7.04 8.77
C PRO A 106 14.38 8.46 8.20
N GLU A 107 13.54 8.61 7.18
CA GLU A 107 13.43 9.84 6.40
C GLU A 107 13.18 11.09 7.27
N ARG A 108 13.94 12.16 7.00
CA ARG A 108 13.97 13.41 7.77
C ARG A 108 13.34 14.57 6.98
N ASP A 109 12.78 15.55 7.69
CA ASP A 109 12.16 16.76 7.12
C ASP A 109 13.24 17.85 6.91
N PHE A 110 13.93 17.82 5.75
CA PHE A 110 15.02 18.76 5.44
C PHE A 110 15.28 18.96 3.93
N ASP A 111 15.94 20.06 3.59
CA ASP A 111 16.42 20.37 2.24
C ASP A 111 17.93 20.05 2.14
N LEU A 112 18.26 18.93 1.48
CA LEU A 112 19.63 18.45 1.32
C LEU A 112 20.53 19.43 0.58
N LEU A 113 20.02 20.15 -0.43
CA LEU A 113 20.84 21.09 -1.22
C LEU A 113 21.17 22.35 -0.42
N LYS A 114 20.18 22.92 0.27
CA LYS A 114 20.42 24.08 1.16
C LYS A 114 21.37 23.74 2.30
N TRP A 115 21.23 22.55 2.90
CA TRP A 115 22.10 22.08 3.97
C TRP A 115 23.54 21.85 3.48
N LEU A 116 23.74 21.19 2.34
CA LEU A 116 25.08 20.99 1.78
C LEU A 116 25.73 22.31 1.35
N LYS A 117 24.99 23.24 0.72
CA LYS A 117 25.50 24.58 0.38
C LYS A 117 26.04 25.29 1.63
N PHE A 118 25.31 25.26 2.75
CA PHE A 118 25.75 25.85 4.01
C PHE A 118 27.08 25.24 4.53
N TRP A 119 27.20 23.91 4.58
CA TRP A 119 28.40 23.26 5.12
C TRP A 119 29.63 23.42 4.25
N LEU A 120 29.48 23.28 2.92
CA LEU A 120 30.57 23.47 1.97
C LEU A 120 31.05 24.93 1.95
N HIS A 121 30.14 25.90 2.15
CA HIS A 121 30.50 27.32 2.29
C HIS A 121 31.36 27.56 3.54
N ASN A 122 30.97 26.97 4.68
CA ASN A 122 31.73 27.02 5.94
C ASN A 122 33.01 26.13 5.94
N LYS A 123 33.41 25.56 4.79
CA LYS A 123 34.59 24.69 4.62
C LYS A 123 34.56 23.39 5.44
N ALA A 124 33.37 22.91 5.81
CA ALA A 124 33.20 21.52 6.24
C ALA A 124 33.22 20.58 5.01
N VAL A 125 33.69 19.36 5.20
CA VAL A 125 33.74 18.30 4.16
C VAL A 125 32.70 17.22 4.48
N PRO A 126 31.60 17.12 3.71
CA PRO A 126 30.63 16.04 3.86
C PRO A 126 31.12 14.73 3.19
N LEU A 127 31.12 13.65 3.95
CA LEU A 127 31.29 12.27 3.46
C LEU A 127 29.95 11.55 3.59
N ALA A 128 29.37 11.17 2.45
CA ALA A 128 28.11 10.44 2.39
C ALA A 128 28.35 8.93 2.49
N THR A 129 27.66 8.28 3.43
CA THR A 129 27.57 6.81 3.54
C THR A 129 26.24 6.37 2.95
N LEU A 130 26.30 5.48 1.95
CA LEU A 130 25.25 5.29 0.96
C LEU A 130 24.90 3.82 0.76
N ASN A 131 23.60 3.51 0.71
CA ASN A 131 23.14 2.26 0.14
C ASN A 131 23.12 2.37 -1.41
N CYS A 132 24.20 1.95 -2.06
CA CYS A 132 24.33 1.95 -3.52
C CYS A 132 23.29 1.05 -4.23
N GLN A 133 22.70 0.09 -3.51
CA GLN A 133 21.84 -0.97 -4.06
C GLN A 133 20.37 -0.54 -4.23
N LYS A 134 20.00 0.67 -3.75
CA LYS A 134 18.63 1.24 -3.81
C LYS A 134 18.21 1.84 -5.16
N VAL A 135 19.09 1.84 -6.17
CA VAL A 135 18.86 2.47 -7.49
C VAL A 135 18.47 1.39 -8.52
N PRO A 136 17.52 1.64 -9.44
CA PRO A 136 17.09 0.64 -10.43
C PRO A 136 18.27 0.05 -11.23
N LEU A 137 18.33 -1.29 -11.22
CA LEU A 137 19.45 -2.08 -11.76
C LEU A 137 19.55 -1.97 -13.28
N ARG A 138 20.37 -1.05 -13.79
CA ARG A 138 20.85 -1.15 -15.19
C ARG A 138 21.59 -2.49 -15.34
N ASN A 139 21.12 -3.32 -16.26
CA ASN A 139 21.67 -4.63 -16.60
C ASN A 139 21.67 -5.66 -15.44
N GLY A 140 20.88 -5.47 -14.37
CA GLY A 140 20.73 -6.44 -13.28
C GLY A 140 21.93 -6.57 -12.33
N VAL A 141 22.99 -5.78 -12.50
CA VAL A 141 24.20 -5.84 -11.65
C VAL A 141 24.00 -5.00 -10.39
N ILE A 142 24.11 -5.62 -9.22
CA ILE A 142 24.16 -4.90 -7.94
C ILE A 142 25.55 -4.25 -7.75
N PRO A 143 25.64 -2.93 -7.50
CA PRO A 143 26.88 -2.29 -7.07
C PRO A 143 27.18 -2.65 -5.60
N ASP A 144 28.38 -3.19 -5.36
CA ASP A 144 28.86 -3.64 -4.04
C ASP A 144 30.14 -2.88 -3.59
N ALA A 145 30.33 -1.70 -4.16
CA ALA A 145 31.48 -0.81 -3.98
C ALA A 145 31.03 0.66 -3.80
N TRP A 146 31.99 1.54 -3.45
CA TRP A 146 31.79 2.99 -3.33
C TRP A 146 30.69 3.43 -2.35
N HIS A 147 30.52 2.68 -1.24
CA HIS A 147 29.56 3.02 -0.17
C HIS A 147 29.89 4.32 0.58
N HIS A 148 31.12 4.83 0.47
CA HIS A 148 31.55 6.10 1.05
C HIS A 148 32.01 7.04 -0.07
N GLN A 149 31.20 8.05 -0.38
CA GLN A 149 31.47 9.05 -1.42
C GLN A 149 31.66 10.42 -0.76
N VAL A 150 32.70 11.17 -1.13
CA VAL A 150 32.98 12.49 -0.53
C VAL A 150 32.34 13.58 -1.37
N ILE A 151 31.49 14.41 -0.77
CA ILE A 151 30.85 15.55 -1.44
C ILE A 151 31.84 16.71 -1.44
N TYR A 152 32.31 17.13 -2.62
CA TYR A 152 33.20 18.29 -2.76
C TYR A 152 32.49 19.54 -3.29
N GLY A 153 31.21 19.43 -3.68
CA GLY A 153 30.48 20.55 -4.25
C GLY A 153 28.98 20.36 -4.48
N VAL A 154 28.29 21.47 -4.71
CA VAL A 154 26.89 21.56 -5.15
C VAL A 154 26.78 22.62 -6.24
N THR A 155 26.08 22.28 -7.32
CA THR A 155 25.76 23.15 -8.46
C THR A 155 24.31 22.92 -8.91
N GLU A 156 23.84 23.71 -9.88
CA GLU A 156 22.57 23.50 -10.58
C GLU A 156 22.48 22.11 -11.25
N ASN A 157 23.61 21.58 -11.73
CA ASN A 157 23.70 20.27 -12.36
C ASN A 157 23.60 19.10 -11.35
N GLY A 158 23.80 19.36 -10.06
CA GLY A 158 23.66 18.36 -9.00
C GLY A 158 24.72 18.44 -7.90
N ILE A 159 24.93 17.31 -7.23
CA ILE A 159 25.85 17.18 -6.11
C ILE A 159 27.13 16.51 -6.63
N HIS A 160 28.27 17.18 -6.47
CA HIS A 160 29.57 16.74 -6.97
C HIS A 160 30.23 15.79 -5.96
N LEU A 161 30.44 14.54 -6.35
CA LEU A 161 30.97 13.45 -5.54
C LEU A 161 32.37 13.05 -6.01
N LEU A 162 33.24 12.67 -5.06
CA LEU A 162 34.45 11.87 -5.28
C LEU A 162 34.18 10.41 -4.91
N ASN A 163 35.07 9.52 -5.37
CA ASN A 163 35.04 8.08 -5.14
C ASN A 163 33.78 7.37 -5.72
N PRO A 164 33.64 7.27 -7.05
CA PRO A 164 34.44 7.92 -8.11
C PRO A 164 33.99 9.38 -8.32
N GLN A 165 34.68 10.13 -9.18
CA GLN A 165 34.24 11.47 -9.55
C GLN A 165 32.94 11.42 -10.39
N GLU A 166 31.81 11.83 -9.82
CA GLU A 166 30.51 11.89 -10.49
C GLU A 166 29.68 13.11 -10.07
N ILE A 167 28.78 13.58 -10.94
CA ILE A 167 27.75 14.58 -10.59
C ILE A 167 26.43 13.83 -10.42
N CYS A 168 25.95 13.74 -9.18
CA CYS A 168 24.77 12.97 -8.83
C CYS A 168 23.54 13.88 -8.68
N PRO A 169 22.42 13.61 -9.40
CA PRO A 169 21.18 14.34 -9.19
C PRO A 169 20.65 14.14 -7.77
N VAL A 170 20.18 15.23 -7.12
CA VAL A 170 19.75 15.20 -5.71
C VAL A 170 18.75 14.08 -5.41
N GLY A 171 17.74 13.87 -6.26
CA GLY A 171 16.72 12.84 -6.08
C GLY A 171 17.21 11.39 -6.25
N VAL A 172 18.45 11.18 -6.73
CA VAL A 172 19.13 9.88 -6.74
C VAL A 172 19.95 9.72 -5.46
N LEU A 173 20.73 10.74 -5.08
CA LEU A 173 21.55 10.70 -3.86
C LEU A 173 20.68 10.59 -2.60
N THR A 174 19.58 11.34 -2.50
CA THR A 174 18.64 11.27 -1.38
C THR A 174 18.06 9.85 -1.20
N LYS A 175 17.86 9.08 -2.28
CA LYS A 175 17.38 7.69 -2.20
C LYS A 175 18.47 6.70 -1.73
N LYS A 176 19.74 6.97 -2.04
CA LYS A 176 20.88 6.23 -1.48
C LYS A 176 21.12 6.57 0.02
N LEU A 177 20.81 7.81 0.43
CA LEU A 177 20.97 8.33 1.80
C LEU A 177 19.81 7.95 2.75
N CYS A 178 18.56 8.03 2.28
CA CYS A 178 17.37 7.73 3.08
C CYS A 178 17.01 6.24 2.97
N SER A 179 18.03 5.37 3.12
CA SER A 179 17.89 3.92 3.04
C SER A 179 18.16 3.24 4.37
N GLU A 180 17.41 2.18 4.65
CA GLU A 180 17.73 1.26 5.72
C GLU A 180 19.13 0.63 5.53
N SER A 181 19.79 0.35 6.66
CA SER A 181 21.02 -0.44 6.83
C SER A 181 20.80 -1.93 6.49
N VAL A 182 20.58 -2.21 5.21
CA VAL A 182 20.42 -3.57 4.67
C VAL A 182 21.31 -3.79 3.45
N LEU A 183 21.73 -5.04 3.27
CA LEU A 183 22.51 -5.49 2.12
C LEU A 183 21.75 -6.59 1.37
N LEU A 184 21.68 -6.44 0.05
CA LEU A 184 21.24 -7.46 -0.88
C LEU A 184 22.40 -8.39 -1.23
N ILE A 185 22.15 -9.70 -1.16
CA ILE A 185 23.06 -10.79 -1.54
C ILE A 185 22.43 -11.55 -2.70
N ARG A 186 23.18 -11.89 -3.75
CA ARG A 186 22.63 -12.45 -4.99
C ARG A 186 22.26 -13.92 -4.81
N HIS A 187 21.18 -14.35 -5.47
CA HIS A 187 20.73 -15.74 -5.52
C HIS A 187 21.87 -16.74 -5.77
N GLN A 188 22.77 -16.42 -6.71
CA GLN A 188 23.91 -17.27 -7.04
C GLN A 188 24.96 -17.36 -5.92
N ASP A 189 25.20 -16.28 -5.18
CA ASP A 189 26.18 -16.27 -4.08
C ASP A 189 25.72 -17.17 -2.91
N VAL A 190 24.40 -17.22 -2.69
CA VAL A 190 23.73 -18.07 -1.71
C VAL A 190 23.80 -19.55 -2.13
N LEU A 191 23.29 -19.88 -3.33
CA LEU A 191 23.26 -21.26 -3.82
C LEU A 191 24.66 -21.89 -3.99
N GLN A 192 25.69 -21.10 -4.27
CA GLN A 192 27.07 -21.61 -4.37
C GLN A 192 27.64 -22.07 -3.00
N ARG A 193 27.13 -21.54 -1.88
CA ARG A 193 27.68 -21.73 -0.53
C ARG A 193 26.79 -22.54 0.41
N TRP A 194 25.55 -22.83 -0.01
CA TRP A 194 24.57 -23.53 0.81
C TRP A 194 24.88 -25.03 0.93
N SER A 195 24.66 -25.58 2.13
CA SER A 195 24.69 -27.00 2.42
C SER A 195 23.52 -27.45 3.30
N ASP A 196 23.05 -28.68 3.11
CA ASP A 196 22.11 -29.36 4.04
C ASP A 196 22.68 -29.49 5.47
N THR A 197 24.01 -29.33 5.66
CA THR A 197 24.69 -29.41 6.96
C THR A 197 25.07 -28.06 7.56
N ASP A 198 24.64 -26.93 6.98
CA ASP A 198 24.95 -25.59 7.47
C ASP A 198 24.39 -25.33 8.88
N ASP A 199 25.26 -25.01 9.85
CA ASP A 199 24.83 -24.56 11.18
C ASP A 199 24.60 -23.03 11.22
N TYR A 200 23.34 -22.66 11.36
CA TYR A 200 22.90 -21.26 11.48
C TYR A 200 22.95 -20.72 12.93
N SER A 201 23.47 -21.48 13.90
CA SER A 201 23.51 -21.10 15.32
C SER A 201 24.23 -19.78 15.59
N CYS A 202 25.24 -19.45 14.77
CA CYS A 202 26.03 -18.21 14.88
C CYS A 202 25.15 -16.95 14.88
N TRP A 203 24.04 -16.93 14.13
CA TRP A 203 23.10 -15.80 14.06
C TRP A 203 22.30 -15.61 15.35
N ASN A 204 22.06 -16.69 16.13
CA ASN A 204 21.32 -16.61 17.39
C ASN A 204 22.00 -15.65 18.39
N SER A 205 23.34 -15.49 18.30
CA SER A 205 24.14 -14.60 19.14
C SER A 205 24.09 -13.11 18.74
N LYS A 206 23.59 -12.79 17.53
CA LYS A 206 23.73 -11.47 16.88
C LYS A 206 22.45 -10.63 16.83
N GLY A 207 21.40 -11.05 17.51
CA GLY A 207 20.29 -10.19 17.92
C GLY A 207 19.13 -10.04 16.92
N ALA A 208 18.09 -9.33 17.37
CA ALA A 208 16.74 -9.39 16.81
C ALA A 208 16.62 -9.11 15.30
N ARG A 209 17.46 -8.24 14.73
CA ARG A 209 17.35 -7.79 13.33
C ARG A 209 17.51 -8.91 12.29
N TRP A 210 18.24 -9.98 12.61
CA TRP A 210 18.33 -11.18 11.76
C TRP A 210 17.02 -11.97 11.69
N ASN A 211 16.22 -11.92 12.75
CA ASN A 211 14.89 -12.55 12.82
C ASN A 211 13.81 -11.62 12.25
N GLU A 212 13.94 -10.31 12.45
CA GLU A 212 13.06 -9.25 11.92
C GLU A 212 13.02 -9.27 10.37
N LEU A 213 14.17 -9.47 9.73
CA LEU A 213 14.27 -9.62 8.27
C LEU A 213 13.99 -11.06 7.78
N ASP A 214 13.68 -12.00 8.67
CA ASP A 214 13.51 -13.44 8.37
C ASP A 214 14.54 -14.01 7.36
N VAL A 215 15.83 -13.83 7.64
CA VAL A 215 16.90 -14.25 6.71
C VAL A 215 16.86 -15.77 6.46
N ARG A 216 16.44 -16.56 7.47
CA ARG A 216 16.26 -18.02 7.33
C ARG A 216 15.08 -18.36 6.40
N GLY A 217 13.93 -17.71 6.55
CA GLY A 217 12.78 -17.91 5.67
C GLY A 217 13.05 -17.49 4.23
N GLN A 218 13.76 -16.38 4.02
CA GLN A 218 14.23 -15.96 2.69
C GLN A 218 15.09 -17.04 2.01
N ILE A 219 16.07 -17.60 2.73
CA ILE A 219 16.94 -18.67 2.20
C ILE A 219 16.15 -19.95 1.93
N ALA A 220 15.27 -20.36 2.86
CA ALA A 220 14.43 -21.56 2.68
C ALA A 220 13.45 -21.41 1.50
N HIS A 221 12.92 -20.20 1.25
CA HIS A 221 12.10 -19.89 0.07
C HIS A 221 12.91 -20.03 -1.22
N LEU A 222 14.11 -19.44 -1.25
CA LEU A 222 15.02 -19.46 -2.40
C LEU A 222 15.47 -20.88 -2.78
N ILE A 223 15.85 -21.70 -1.79
CA ILE A 223 16.22 -23.11 -2.02
C ILE A 223 15.02 -23.88 -2.59
N LYS A 224 13.83 -23.72 -1.98
CA LYS A 224 12.60 -24.37 -2.43
C LYS A 224 12.22 -23.99 -3.86
N GLU A 225 12.40 -22.73 -4.24
CA GLU A 225 12.19 -22.24 -5.61
C GLU A 225 13.17 -22.91 -6.58
N GLN A 226 14.46 -22.95 -6.26
CA GLN A 226 15.48 -23.64 -7.05
C GLN A 226 15.18 -25.15 -7.19
N THR A 227 14.73 -25.82 -6.13
CA THR A 227 14.32 -27.23 -6.18
C THR A 227 13.11 -27.45 -7.10
N LEU A 228 12.09 -26.57 -7.05
CA LEU A 228 10.91 -26.65 -7.92
C LEU A 228 11.26 -26.41 -9.40
N LEU A 229 12.20 -25.51 -9.69
CA LEU A 229 12.74 -25.31 -11.05
C LEU A 229 13.42 -26.58 -11.57
N LEU A 230 14.25 -27.23 -10.75
CA LEU A 230 14.94 -28.48 -11.11
C LEU A 230 13.95 -29.64 -11.34
N LEU A 231 12.89 -29.75 -10.54
CA LEU A 231 11.88 -30.82 -10.64
C LEU A 231 10.85 -30.63 -11.77
N HIS A 232 10.61 -29.39 -12.24
CA HIS A 232 9.51 -29.05 -13.16
C HIS A 232 9.96 -28.26 -14.41
N GLY A 233 11.24 -28.41 -14.79
CA GLY A 233 12.05 -27.56 -15.69
C GLY A 233 11.62 -27.34 -17.15
N SER A 234 10.34 -27.45 -17.51
CA SER A 234 9.80 -27.01 -18.81
C SER A 234 8.41 -26.34 -18.76
N LYS A 235 7.75 -26.25 -17.59
CA LYS A 235 6.35 -25.78 -17.52
C LYS A 235 6.13 -24.43 -16.80
N ILE A 236 7.12 -23.92 -16.07
CA ILE A 236 7.00 -22.65 -15.34
C ILE A 236 7.24 -21.48 -16.32
N LYS A 237 6.18 -21.02 -16.99
CA LYS A 237 6.15 -19.68 -17.59
C LYS A 237 5.99 -18.64 -16.49
N HIS A 238 7.10 -18.09 -16.00
CA HIS A 238 7.28 -16.68 -15.61
C HIS A 238 8.72 -16.50 -15.11
N ARG A 239 9.54 -15.76 -15.87
CA ARG A 239 10.93 -15.41 -15.48
C ARG A 239 10.98 -14.22 -14.50
N GLU A 240 9.81 -13.72 -14.12
CA GLU A 240 9.56 -12.46 -13.41
C GLU A 240 9.20 -12.66 -11.93
N LEU A 241 9.03 -13.90 -11.48
CA LEU A 241 8.67 -14.25 -10.10
C LEU A 241 9.84 -14.76 -9.25
N LEU A 242 11.02 -14.96 -9.85
CA LEU A 242 12.16 -15.59 -9.19
C LEU A 242 12.84 -14.67 -8.15
N THR A 243 13.20 -15.25 -7.01
CA THR A 243 13.90 -14.59 -5.89
C THR A 243 15.33 -14.21 -6.28
N THR A 244 15.52 -13.06 -6.91
CA THR A 244 16.85 -12.65 -7.42
C THR A 244 17.90 -12.40 -6.31
N HIS A 245 17.47 -12.02 -5.10
CA HIS A 245 18.33 -11.60 -3.99
C HIS A 245 17.68 -11.93 -2.64
N ILE A 246 18.51 -12.14 -1.60
CA ILE A 246 18.08 -12.09 -0.19
C ILE A 246 18.59 -10.79 0.47
N THR A 247 17.91 -10.36 1.52
CA THR A 247 18.21 -9.15 2.29
C THR A 247 18.75 -9.53 3.67
N ILE A 248 19.94 -9.03 4.03
CA ILE A 248 20.57 -9.21 5.35
C ILE A 248 20.82 -7.85 6.03
N PRO A 249 21.02 -7.79 7.37
CA PRO A 249 21.45 -6.57 8.05
C PRO A 249 22.80 -6.06 7.53
N ALA A 250 23.01 -4.75 7.60
CA ALA A 250 24.30 -4.11 7.33
C ALA A 250 24.82 -3.32 8.54
N ALA A 251 26.14 -3.31 8.74
CA ALA A 251 26.79 -2.55 9.82
C ALA A 251 27.03 -1.06 9.50
N TYR A 252 26.86 -0.64 8.24
CA TYR A 252 26.86 0.78 7.89
C TYR A 252 25.49 1.42 8.16
N GLU A 253 25.46 2.73 8.35
CA GLU A 253 24.22 3.51 8.44
C GLU A 253 24.21 4.59 7.37
N SER A 254 23.06 4.72 6.69
CA SER A 254 22.93 5.67 5.58
C SER A 254 22.75 7.09 6.12
N GLY A 255 23.65 7.98 5.71
CA GLY A 255 23.70 9.34 6.24
C GLY A 255 24.94 10.09 5.80
N ILE A 256 25.21 11.25 6.42
CA ILE A 256 26.35 12.10 6.07
C ILE A 256 27.18 12.37 7.32
N THR A 257 28.48 12.09 7.24
CA THR A 257 29.47 12.52 8.23
C THR A 257 30.05 13.86 7.77
N LEU A 258 29.89 14.90 8.57
CA LEU A 258 30.54 16.20 8.32
C LEU A 258 31.86 16.25 9.07
N PHE A 259 32.94 16.54 8.34
CA PHE A 259 34.28 16.72 8.89
C PHE A 259 34.71 18.19 8.85
N ALA A 260 35.47 18.63 9.85
CA ALA A 260 36.00 19.98 9.95
C ALA A 260 37.36 20.00 10.67
N LEU A 261 38.11 21.09 10.51
CA LEU A 261 39.26 21.38 11.37
C LEU A 261 38.77 21.92 12.72
N LYS A 262 39.32 21.40 13.81
CA LYS A 262 39.03 21.80 15.19
C LYS A 262 39.30 23.30 15.39
N GLY A 263 38.31 24.02 15.93
CA GLY A 263 38.37 25.47 16.15
C GLY A 263 37.90 26.35 14.98
N SER A 264 37.65 25.78 13.80
CA SER A 264 37.05 26.50 12.65
C SER A 264 35.61 26.96 12.93
N GLU A 265 35.05 27.81 12.05
CA GLU A 265 33.63 28.18 12.12
C GLU A 265 32.71 26.97 11.89
N ALA A 266 33.10 26.06 10.99
CA ALA A 266 32.47 24.76 10.83
C ALA A 266 32.48 23.91 12.11
N HIS A 267 33.56 23.94 12.92
CA HIS A 267 33.56 23.24 14.22
C HIS A 267 32.45 23.75 15.13
N LYS A 268 32.38 25.07 15.35
CA LYS A 268 31.40 25.70 16.25
C LYS A 268 29.97 25.42 15.77
N ALA A 269 29.74 25.55 14.47
CA ALA A 269 28.46 25.20 13.87
C ALA A 269 28.12 23.71 14.01
N LEU A 270 29.11 22.80 14.00
CA LEU A 270 28.92 21.36 14.23
C LEU A 270 28.66 21.01 15.70
N GLU A 271 29.10 21.81 16.66
CA GLU A 271 28.74 21.68 18.07
C GLU A 271 27.25 22.06 18.26
N ASP A 272 26.84 23.25 17.79
CA ASP A 272 25.46 23.77 17.88
C ASP A 272 24.43 23.03 16.98
N ALA A 273 24.89 22.19 16.05
CA ALA A 273 24.01 21.47 15.13
C ALA A 273 23.04 20.53 15.89
N ASN A 274 21.76 20.62 15.54
CA ASN A 274 20.74 19.67 16.00
C ASN A 274 20.50 18.59 14.94
N GLU A 275 20.03 17.42 15.36
CA GLU A 275 19.52 16.43 14.41
C GLU A 275 18.27 16.94 13.69
N PHE A 276 18.05 16.43 12.48
CA PHE A 276 16.86 16.75 11.73
C PHE A 276 15.61 16.08 12.33
N PRO A 277 14.46 16.76 12.36
CA PRO A 277 13.19 16.13 12.70
C PRO A 277 12.82 15.05 11.68
N LEU A 278 12.23 13.94 12.13
CA LEU A 278 11.66 12.91 11.26
C LEU A 278 10.51 13.48 10.42
N LEU A 279 10.38 13.04 9.16
CA LEU A 279 9.30 13.46 8.28
C LEU A 279 7.94 13.04 8.86
N LYS A 280 6.94 13.92 8.79
CA LYS A 280 5.69 13.84 9.58
C LYS A 280 4.85 12.56 9.39
N HIS A 281 5.09 11.80 8.32
CA HIS A 281 4.50 10.48 8.12
C HIS A 281 5.34 9.40 8.83
N VAL A 282 6.65 9.33 8.53
CA VAL A 282 7.62 8.45 9.20
C VAL A 282 7.62 8.62 10.71
N TYR A 283 7.45 9.82 11.26
CA TYR A 283 7.37 10.04 12.72
C TYR A 283 6.24 9.22 13.39
N LYS A 284 5.13 8.97 12.69
CA LYS A 284 4.02 8.13 13.21
C LYS A 284 4.37 6.65 13.13
N GLU A 285 5.02 6.22 12.05
CA GLU A 285 5.44 4.83 11.85
C GLU A 285 6.57 4.47 12.81
N HIS A 286 7.52 5.39 13.04
CA HIS A 286 8.62 5.18 13.98
C HIS A 286 8.21 5.21 15.45
N GLN A 287 7.10 5.87 15.82
CA GLN A 287 6.51 5.66 17.15
C GLN A 287 5.85 4.29 17.30
N ASN A 288 5.38 3.67 16.21
CA ASN A 288 4.88 2.29 16.24
C ASN A 288 6.04 1.27 16.28
N MET A 289 7.11 1.47 15.50
CA MET A 289 8.30 0.61 15.53
C MET A 289 9.09 0.71 16.85
N ASN A 290 9.33 1.92 17.37
CA ASN A 290 10.05 2.09 18.64
C ASN A 290 9.29 1.52 19.85
N ALA A 291 8.00 1.19 19.71
CA ALA A 291 7.25 0.45 20.73
C ALA A 291 7.62 -1.05 20.81
N GLN A 292 8.36 -1.59 19.83
CA GLN A 292 8.78 -2.99 19.76
C GLN A 292 10.27 -3.20 20.12
N THR A 293 11.14 -2.21 19.88
CA THR A 293 12.61 -2.42 19.87
C THR A 293 13.40 -1.66 20.95
N THR A 294 12.74 -1.06 21.96
CA THR A 294 13.46 -0.53 23.14
C THR A 294 13.76 -1.63 24.17
N CYS A 295 14.95 -1.56 24.80
CA CYS A 295 15.33 -2.37 25.95
C CYS A 295 14.18 -2.40 26.99
N GLN A 296 13.85 -3.60 27.48
CA GLN A 296 12.50 -3.93 27.96
C GLN A 296 12.14 -3.25 29.30
N LYS A 297 11.74 -1.98 29.24
CA LYS A 297 11.29 -1.21 30.39
C LYS A 297 10.00 -1.82 30.95
N THR A 298 10.11 -2.39 32.16
CA THR A 298 8.99 -2.92 32.95
C THR A 298 7.81 -1.95 32.95
N LEU A 299 6.68 -2.41 32.41
CA LEU A 299 5.44 -1.63 32.38
C LEU A 299 4.77 -1.67 33.75
N THR A 300 4.13 -0.58 34.16
CA THR A 300 3.33 -0.54 35.40
C THR A 300 1.84 -0.56 35.09
N ILE A 301 1.12 -1.54 35.64
CA ILE A 301 -0.28 -1.84 35.31
C ILE A 301 -1.13 -1.81 36.58
N ASN A 302 -2.17 -0.99 36.60
CA ASN A 302 -3.12 -0.93 37.73
C ASN A 302 -4.42 -1.62 37.35
N ILE A 303 -4.92 -2.52 38.20
CA ILE A 303 -6.08 -3.39 37.92
C ILE A 303 -7.10 -3.28 39.05
N THR A 304 -8.27 -2.74 38.74
CA THR A 304 -9.40 -2.64 39.68
C THR A 304 -10.19 -3.94 39.74
N GLY A 305 -10.69 -4.33 40.91
CA GLY A 305 -11.43 -5.58 41.09
C GLY A 305 -10.54 -6.82 41.02
N GLY A 306 -9.22 -6.65 41.10
CA GLY A 306 -8.23 -7.70 40.82
C GLY A 306 -8.17 -8.85 41.83
N THR A 307 -9.04 -8.88 42.85
CA THR A 307 -9.12 -9.96 43.86
C THR A 307 -9.90 -11.19 43.43
N SER A 308 -10.63 -11.14 42.31
CA SER A 308 -11.52 -12.22 41.89
C SER A 308 -11.75 -12.27 40.38
N GLY A 309 -12.05 -13.46 39.86
CA GLY A 309 -12.45 -13.66 38.46
C GLY A 309 -11.47 -13.09 37.44
N ILE A 310 -12.01 -12.44 36.40
CA ILE A 310 -11.23 -11.86 35.29
C ILE A 310 -10.12 -10.92 35.79
N GLY A 311 -10.40 -10.07 36.80
CA GLY A 311 -9.42 -9.15 37.36
C GLY A 311 -8.22 -9.86 38.01
N LYS A 312 -8.48 -10.98 38.69
CA LYS A 312 -7.44 -11.83 39.29
C LYS A 312 -6.60 -12.56 38.24
N ALA A 313 -7.26 -13.15 37.25
CA ALA A 313 -6.58 -13.79 36.13
C ALA A 313 -5.72 -12.80 35.33
N LEU A 314 -6.19 -11.54 35.17
CA LEU A 314 -5.40 -10.45 34.60
C LEU A 314 -4.18 -10.09 35.44
N ALA A 315 -4.30 -9.97 36.76
CA ALA A 315 -3.17 -9.70 37.66
C ALA A 315 -2.08 -10.79 37.57
N ILE A 316 -2.49 -12.06 37.58
CA ILE A 316 -1.56 -13.19 37.36
C ILE A 316 -0.91 -13.10 35.97
N LYS A 317 -1.71 -12.95 34.90
CA LYS A 317 -1.22 -12.97 33.51
C LYS A 317 -0.29 -11.81 33.17
N THR A 318 -0.55 -10.62 33.72
CA THR A 318 0.27 -9.42 33.52
C THR A 318 1.58 -9.47 34.30
N ALA A 319 1.56 -9.91 35.56
CA ALA A 319 2.77 -10.14 36.35
C ALA A 319 3.65 -11.24 35.71
N GLN A 320 3.04 -12.35 35.24
CA GLN A 320 3.72 -13.38 34.44
C GLN A 320 4.30 -12.86 33.10
N SER A 321 3.77 -11.75 32.57
CA SER A 321 4.28 -11.10 31.36
C SER A 321 5.43 -10.11 31.64
N GLY A 322 5.88 -9.98 32.89
CA GLY A 322 6.99 -9.10 33.26
C GLY A 322 6.59 -7.66 33.57
N ALA A 323 5.30 -7.38 33.85
CA ALA A 323 4.83 -6.07 34.26
C ALA A 323 4.75 -5.94 35.79
N ASN A 324 5.04 -4.75 36.32
CA ASN A 324 4.68 -4.37 37.69
C ASN A 324 3.15 -4.25 37.79
N VAL A 325 2.54 -4.74 38.87
CA VAL A 325 1.08 -4.79 39.01
C VAL A 325 0.60 -4.18 40.33
N THR A 326 -0.32 -3.21 40.26
CA THR A 326 -1.11 -2.76 41.41
C THR A 326 -2.50 -3.38 41.37
N ILE A 327 -2.91 -4.05 42.45
CA ILE A 327 -4.24 -4.65 42.62
C ILE A 327 -5.08 -3.71 43.50
N LEU A 328 -6.22 -3.25 42.99
CA LEU A 328 -7.13 -2.33 43.69
C LEU A 328 -8.48 -3.00 43.99
N ALA A 329 -8.88 -3.10 45.26
CA ALA A 329 -10.19 -3.64 45.69
C ALA A 329 -10.57 -3.17 47.11
N ARG A 330 -11.76 -3.54 47.59
CA ARG A 330 -12.32 -3.06 48.89
C ARG A 330 -11.93 -3.86 50.14
N ASN A 331 -11.36 -5.05 49.99
CA ASN A 331 -11.17 -6.00 51.09
C ASN A 331 -9.71 -6.41 51.20
N MET A 332 -9.04 -5.98 52.28
CA MET A 332 -7.60 -6.19 52.47
C MET A 332 -7.22 -7.68 52.58
N GLN A 333 -8.04 -8.51 53.23
CA GLN A 333 -7.75 -9.94 53.34
C GLN A 333 -7.70 -10.62 51.96
N ARG A 334 -8.70 -10.38 51.10
CA ARG A 334 -8.72 -10.89 49.72
C ARG A 334 -7.60 -10.31 48.85
N LEU A 335 -7.19 -9.07 49.11
CA LEU A 335 -6.03 -8.44 48.46
C LEU A 335 -4.73 -9.16 48.85
N GLU A 336 -4.51 -9.47 50.12
CA GLU A 336 -3.36 -10.25 50.59
C GLU A 336 -3.34 -11.68 50.05
N GLU A 337 -4.47 -12.38 50.08
CA GLU A 337 -4.64 -13.73 49.52
C GLU A 337 -4.27 -13.75 48.04
N THR A 338 -4.80 -12.79 47.28
CA THR A 338 -4.49 -12.61 45.85
C THR A 338 -3.02 -12.28 45.63
N LEU A 339 -2.43 -11.41 46.44
CA LEU A 339 -1.02 -11.01 46.31
C LEU A 339 -0.06 -12.18 46.66
N LYS A 340 -0.43 -13.07 47.58
CA LYS A 340 0.28 -14.34 47.84
C LYS A 340 0.19 -15.28 46.62
N GLU A 341 -0.98 -15.37 45.97
CA GLU A 341 -1.19 -16.22 44.79
C GLU A 341 -0.48 -15.70 43.54
N VAL A 342 -0.55 -14.40 43.24
CA VAL A 342 0.20 -13.79 42.12
C VAL A 342 1.71 -14.02 42.30
N LYS A 343 2.24 -13.86 43.53
CA LYS A 343 3.65 -14.14 43.83
C LYS A 343 4.02 -15.62 43.64
N LYS A 344 3.12 -16.57 43.97
CA LYS A 344 3.31 -18.02 43.69
C LYS A 344 3.42 -18.33 42.19
N HIS A 345 2.84 -17.49 41.33
CA HIS A 345 2.88 -17.64 39.87
C HIS A 345 4.05 -16.91 39.17
N LEU A 346 4.98 -16.31 39.93
CA LEU A 346 6.20 -15.68 39.41
C LEU A 346 7.41 -16.60 39.55
N ALA A 347 8.30 -16.56 38.56
CA ALA A 347 9.58 -17.28 38.61
C ALA A 347 10.61 -16.48 39.45
N PRO A 348 11.47 -17.14 40.27
CA PRO A 348 12.35 -16.46 41.23
C PRO A 348 13.26 -15.38 40.63
N GLU A 349 13.75 -15.61 39.42
CA GLU A 349 14.66 -14.73 38.69
C GLU A 349 14.00 -13.48 38.06
N ARG A 350 12.66 -13.36 38.11
CA ARG A 350 11.95 -12.22 37.50
C ARG A 350 11.75 -11.07 38.50
N LYS A 351 12.44 -9.95 38.23
CA LYS A 351 12.27 -8.66 38.93
C LYS A 351 10.92 -8.01 38.58
N VAL A 352 9.84 -8.52 39.16
CA VAL A 352 8.46 -8.00 39.05
C VAL A 352 7.96 -7.60 40.43
N SER A 353 7.45 -6.36 40.55
CA SER A 353 6.86 -5.86 41.79
C SER A 353 5.34 -5.91 41.74
N VAL A 354 4.74 -6.42 42.81
CA VAL A 354 3.27 -6.54 42.95
C VAL A 354 2.84 -5.86 44.24
N LEU A 355 1.96 -4.88 44.10
CA LEU A 355 1.36 -4.08 45.17
C LEU A 355 -0.15 -4.36 45.25
N ALA A 356 -0.72 -4.20 46.43
CA ALA A 356 -2.16 -4.26 46.66
C ALA A 356 -2.57 -3.08 47.54
N LEU A 357 -3.62 -2.35 47.15
CA LEU A 357 -4.15 -1.19 47.90
C LEU A 357 -5.67 -1.33 48.06
N SER A 358 -6.17 -0.90 49.21
CA SER A 358 -7.58 -1.00 49.57
C SER A 358 -8.31 0.31 49.28
N VAL A 359 -9.35 0.29 48.44
CA VAL A 359 -10.13 1.47 48.02
C VAL A 359 -11.55 1.09 47.60
N ASP A 360 -12.54 1.95 47.89
CA ASP A 360 -13.93 1.80 47.42
C ASP A 360 -14.26 2.80 46.30
N LEU A 361 -14.13 2.32 45.06
CA LEU A 361 -14.35 3.11 43.85
C LEU A 361 -15.77 3.69 43.70
N SER A 362 -16.74 3.23 44.51
CA SER A 362 -18.13 3.70 44.44
C SER A 362 -18.41 4.95 45.28
N ARG A 363 -17.47 5.42 46.10
CA ARG A 363 -17.73 6.45 47.14
C ARG A 363 -17.13 7.81 46.84
N ASP A 364 -15.80 7.88 46.79
CA ASP A 364 -15.06 9.13 46.82
C ASP A 364 -13.98 9.14 45.74
N ALA A 365 -14.02 10.16 44.90
CA ALA A 365 -13.06 10.34 43.81
C ALA A 365 -11.71 10.86 44.29
N GLU A 366 -11.63 11.50 45.47
CA GLU A 366 -10.38 11.97 46.07
C GLU A 366 -9.60 10.81 46.71
N ASP A 367 -10.27 9.92 47.46
CA ASP A 367 -9.67 8.66 47.98
C ASP A 367 -9.12 7.78 46.85
N VAL A 368 -9.85 7.69 45.73
CA VAL A 368 -9.40 7.00 44.50
C VAL A 368 -8.16 7.66 43.89
N GLU A 369 -8.13 8.99 43.80
CA GLU A 369 -7.02 9.75 43.22
C GLU A 369 -5.76 9.65 44.10
N ASN A 370 -5.91 9.80 45.42
CA ASN A 370 -4.85 9.58 46.43
C ASN A 370 -4.30 8.15 46.41
N THR A 371 -5.16 7.14 46.32
CA THR A 371 -4.73 5.73 46.22
C THR A 371 -3.94 5.45 44.93
N LEU A 372 -4.35 6.07 43.82
CA LEU A 372 -3.66 5.96 42.54
C LEU A 372 -2.33 6.74 42.50
N GLU A 373 -2.19 7.80 43.29
CA GLU A 373 -0.92 8.49 43.51
C GLU A 373 0.05 7.62 44.33
N GLN A 374 -0.38 7.04 45.46
CA GLN A 374 0.41 6.08 46.24
C GLN A 374 0.93 4.90 45.39
N ALA A 375 0.11 4.41 44.45
CA ALA A 375 0.52 3.38 43.49
C ALA A 375 1.61 3.87 42.50
N CYS A 376 1.51 5.12 42.02
CA CYS A 376 2.52 5.73 41.16
C CYS A 376 3.85 5.91 41.88
N ASP A 377 3.83 6.33 43.15
CA ASP A 377 5.03 6.57 43.95
C ASP A 377 5.73 5.25 44.33
N SER A 378 4.95 4.18 44.53
CA SER A 378 5.45 2.87 44.93
C SER A 378 6.04 2.05 43.77
N LEU A 379 5.39 2.04 42.60
CA LEU A 379 5.76 1.16 41.46
C LEU A 379 6.23 1.90 40.20
N GLY A 380 6.13 3.23 40.18
CA GLY A 380 6.33 4.07 39.00
C GLY A 380 5.02 4.46 38.31
N PRO A 381 5.07 5.45 37.39
CA PRO A 381 3.86 6.08 36.86
C PRO A 381 3.12 5.15 35.88
N VAL A 382 1.85 4.84 36.19
CA VAL A 382 0.99 3.87 35.48
C VAL A 382 1.08 3.98 33.96
N ASP A 383 1.50 2.90 33.29
CA ASP A 383 1.47 2.78 31.82
C ASP A 383 0.10 2.30 31.33
N ILE A 384 -0.55 1.39 32.07
CA ILE A 384 -1.84 0.78 31.71
C ILE A 384 -2.78 0.79 32.91
N LEU A 385 -3.99 1.33 32.75
CA LEU A 385 -5.08 1.19 33.71
C LEU A 385 -6.10 0.19 33.17
N ILE A 386 -6.46 -0.83 33.96
CA ILE A 386 -7.52 -1.79 33.65
C ILE A 386 -8.65 -1.67 34.66
N ASN A 387 -9.73 -1.01 34.21
CA ASN A 387 -10.99 -0.89 34.92
C ASN A 387 -11.80 -2.18 34.76
N CYS A 388 -11.51 -3.17 35.60
CA CYS A 388 -12.17 -4.48 35.69
C CYS A 388 -13.08 -4.63 36.93
N ALA A 389 -13.25 -3.58 37.74
CA ALA A 389 -14.17 -3.62 38.88
C ALA A 389 -15.63 -3.56 38.39
N GLY A 390 -16.48 -4.33 39.05
CA GLY A 390 -17.91 -4.30 38.82
C GLY A 390 -18.62 -5.57 39.25
N TYR A 391 -19.94 -5.53 39.18
CA TYR A 391 -20.83 -6.66 39.41
C TYR A 391 -22.12 -6.49 38.60
N ALA A 392 -22.94 -7.53 38.56
CA ALA A 392 -24.26 -7.53 37.96
C ALA A 392 -25.32 -7.85 39.01
N VAL A 393 -26.50 -7.24 38.84
CA VAL A 393 -27.76 -7.71 39.40
C VAL A 393 -28.63 -8.13 38.21
N CYS A 394 -29.23 -9.31 38.34
CA CYS A 394 -30.20 -9.85 37.39
C CYS A 394 -31.55 -9.99 38.12
N GLY A 395 -32.65 -9.72 37.43
CA GLY A 395 -34.02 -9.76 37.97
C GLY A 395 -35.00 -8.99 37.09
N LEU A 396 -36.30 -9.10 37.34
CA LEU A 396 -37.29 -8.33 36.58
C LEU A 396 -37.20 -6.83 36.94
N PHE A 397 -37.61 -5.96 36.01
CA PHE A 397 -37.54 -4.50 36.19
C PHE A 397 -38.34 -4.02 37.41
N GLU A 398 -39.51 -4.62 37.64
CA GLU A 398 -40.41 -4.34 38.76
C GLU A 398 -39.97 -4.95 40.10
N GLU A 399 -39.04 -5.91 40.09
CA GLU A 399 -38.47 -6.56 41.27
C GLU A 399 -37.13 -5.95 41.70
N THR A 400 -36.41 -5.32 40.76
CA THR A 400 -35.07 -4.76 41.01
C THR A 400 -35.16 -3.42 41.73
N SER A 401 -34.46 -3.27 42.87
CA SER A 401 -34.57 -2.04 43.67
C SER A 401 -33.91 -0.85 42.99
N VAL A 402 -34.47 0.36 43.17
CA VAL A 402 -33.92 1.61 42.60
C VAL A 402 -32.48 1.88 43.10
N ASP A 403 -32.10 1.35 44.26
CA ASP A 403 -30.75 1.50 44.80
C ASP A 403 -29.74 0.52 44.16
N ASP A 404 -30.18 -0.62 43.61
CA ASP A 404 -29.33 -1.49 42.78
C ASP A 404 -28.94 -0.81 41.45
N PHE A 405 -29.86 -0.07 40.83
CA PHE A 405 -29.57 0.75 39.65
C PHE A 405 -28.50 1.80 39.94
N LYS A 406 -28.60 2.49 41.09
CA LYS A 406 -27.58 3.47 41.53
C LYS A 406 -26.25 2.79 41.80
N ALA A 407 -26.22 1.80 42.68
CA ALA A 407 -24.99 1.15 43.13
C ALA A 407 -24.20 0.48 41.98
N MET A 408 -24.88 -0.02 40.94
CA MET A 408 -24.21 -0.48 39.71
C MET A 408 -23.71 0.67 38.82
N MET A 409 -24.39 1.81 38.72
CA MET A 409 -23.83 3.00 38.06
C MET A 409 -22.62 3.53 38.83
N ASP A 410 -22.69 3.60 40.16
CA ASP A 410 -21.61 4.08 41.01
C ASP A 410 -20.38 3.15 40.92
N THR A 411 -20.58 1.83 41.00
CA THR A 411 -19.49 0.85 40.97
C THR A 411 -18.95 0.57 39.57
N ASN A 412 -19.82 0.27 38.59
CA ASN A 412 -19.37 -0.15 37.26
C ASN A 412 -18.93 1.05 36.42
N TYR A 413 -19.65 2.17 36.50
CA TYR A 413 -19.42 3.35 35.67
C TYR A 413 -18.60 4.44 36.38
N LEU A 414 -19.10 5.04 37.47
CA LEU A 414 -18.40 6.17 38.12
C LEU A 414 -17.03 5.78 38.70
N GLY A 415 -16.91 4.60 39.30
CA GLY A 415 -15.61 4.05 39.71
C GLY A 415 -14.60 3.95 38.56
N SER A 416 -15.05 3.67 37.34
CA SER A 416 -14.22 3.68 36.14
C SER A 416 -13.92 5.09 35.60
N VAL A 417 -14.75 6.09 35.94
CA VAL A 417 -14.49 7.52 35.63
C VAL A 417 -13.44 8.09 36.59
N PHE A 418 -13.56 7.81 37.89
CA PHE A 418 -12.65 8.33 38.93
C PHE A 418 -11.20 7.83 38.74
N THR A 419 -11.02 6.53 38.53
CA THR A 419 -9.68 5.94 38.29
C THR A 419 -9.04 6.48 37.02
N SER A 420 -9.84 6.67 35.96
CA SER A 420 -9.37 7.25 34.70
C SER A 420 -8.99 8.72 34.84
N ARG A 421 -9.75 9.51 35.62
CA ARG A 421 -9.43 10.92 35.90
C ARG A 421 -8.04 11.06 36.52
N ALA A 422 -7.75 10.26 37.54
CA ALA A 422 -6.48 10.28 38.27
C ALA A 422 -5.26 9.98 37.37
N VAL A 423 -5.36 9.03 36.43
CA VAL A 423 -4.21 8.66 35.57
C VAL A 423 -4.06 9.51 34.31
N ILE A 424 -5.16 10.02 33.73
CA ILE A 424 -5.16 10.61 32.38
C ILE A 424 -4.27 11.86 32.29
N LYS A 425 -4.19 12.68 33.34
CA LYS A 425 -3.28 13.85 33.37
C LYS A 425 -1.82 13.42 33.21
N LYS A 426 -1.33 12.54 34.10
CA LYS A 426 0.04 12.00 34.08
C LYS A 426 0.33 11.14 32.84
N MET A 427 -0.67 10.59 32.16
CA MET A 427 -0.52 9.95 30.84
C MET A 427 -0.41 10.97 29.70
N LYS A 428 -1.20 12.07 29.71
CA LYS A 428 -1.17 13.13 28.69
C LYS A 428 0.18 13.85 28.69
N GLU A 429 0.72 14.15 29.88
CA GLU A 429 2.05 14.75 30.08
C GLU A 429 3.18 13.90 29.49
N ARG A 430 3.18 12.58 29.73
CA ARG A 430 4.17 11.63 29.19
C ARG A 430 3.93 11.24 27.73
N ARG A 431 2.80 11.65 27.13
CA ARG A 431 2.29 11.22 25.81
C ARG A 431 2.37 9.69 25.60
N LYS A 432 2.07 8.94 26.66
CA LYS A 432 2.08 7.48 26.70
C LYS A 432 1.05 7.00 27.74
N GLY A 433 0.20 6.07 27.35
CA GLY A 433 -0.72 5.38 28.25
C GLY A 433 -1.65 4.42 27.52
N HIS A 434 -2.38 3.63 28.29
CA HIS A 434 -3.49 2.79 27.81
C HIS A 434 -4.55 2.70 28.91
N VAL A 435 -5.81 3.03 28.61
CA VAL A 435 -6.95 2.83 29.54
C VAL A 435 -7.88 1.76 28.98
N VAL A 436 -8.20 0.76 29.78
CA VAL A 436 -8.97 -0.43 29.38
C VAL A 436 -10.19 -0.57 30.26
N TYR A 437 -11.39 -0.67 29.67
CA TYR A 437 -12.66 -0.82 30.37
C TYR A 437 -13.23 -2.22 30.13
N VAL A 438 -13.49 -2.98 31.20
CA VAL A 438 -14.13 -4.29 31.10
C VAL A 438 -15.65 -4.12 31.21
N SER A 439 -16.28 -4.07 30.03
CA SER A 439 -17.72 -4.02 29.88
C SER A 439 -18.29 -5.46 29.90
N SER A 440 -19.23 -5.80 29.02
CA SER A 440 -19.86 -7.13 28.85
C SER A 440 -20.50 -7.20 27.46
N ILE A 441 -20.87 -8.39 26.96
CA ILE A 441 -21.82 -8.49 25.84
C ILE A 441 -23.12 -7.69 26.12
N GLY A 442 -23.58 -7.63 27.38
CA GLY A 442 -24.67 -6.77 27.83
C GLY A 442 -24.39 -5.25 27.80
N GLY A 443 -23.18 -4.84 27.41
CA GLY A 443 -22.83 -3.45 27.08
C GLY A 443 -22.88 -3.12 25.57
N GLN A 444 -23.35 -4.07 24.76
CA GLN A 444 -23.53 -3.94 23.31
C GLN A 444 -24.99 -4.20 22.87
N ILE A 445 -25.69 -5.09 23.59
CA ILE A 445 -27.10 -5.42 23.37
C ILE A 445 -27.86 -5.42 24.70
N GLY A 446 -29.13 -5.01 24.68
CA GLY A 446 -30.03 -5.21 25.81
C GLY A 446 -30.44 -6.68 25.92
N ILE A 447 -30.45 -7.21 27.15
CA ILE A 447 -30.78 -8.61 27.45
C ILE A 447 -31.84 -8.62 28.56
N PHE A 448 -32.76 -9.59 28.53
CA PHE A 448 -33.78 -9.80 29.56
C PHE A 448 -33.13 -9.98 30.94
N GLY A 449 -33.82 -9.58 32.01
CA GLY A 449 -33.31 -9.63 33.39
C GLY A 449 -32.17 -8.64 33.73
N PHE A 450 -31.52 -8.00 32.75
CA PHE A 450 -30.36 -7.11 32.98
C PHE A 450 -30.68 -5.62 32.87
N THR A 451 -31.91 -5.21 33.19
CA THR A 451 -32.39 -3.81 33.02
C THR A 451 -31.60 -2.79 33.84
N ALA A 452 -31.07 -3.17 35.00
CA ALA A 452 -30.19 -2.34 35.81
C ALA A 452 -28.69 -2.49 35.48
N TYR A 453 -28.25 -3.69 35.09
CA TYR A 453 -26.84 -3.97 34.78
C TYR A 453 -26.41 -3.40 33.41
N ALA A 454 -27.17 -3.69 32.35
CA ALA A 454 -26.80 -3.35 30.98
C ALA A 454 -26.54 -1.84 30.78
N PRO A 455 -27.38 -0.89 31.27
CA PRO A 455 -27.11 0.54 31.12
C PRO A 455 -25.73 0.97 31.67
N SER A 456 -25.29 0.40 32.80
CA SER A 456 -23.95 0.69 33.36
C SER A 456 -22.81 0.23 32.45
N LYS A 457 -23.02 -0.86 31.69
CA LYS A 457 -22.04 -1.42 30.74
C LYS A 457 -22.09 -0.75 29.37
N PHE A 458 -23.24 -0.23 28.95
CA PHE A 458 -23.37 0.70 27.81
C PHE A 458 -22.72 2.07 28.11
N ALA A 459 -22.88 2.60 29.34
CA ALA A 459 -22.29 3.88 29.74
C ALA A 459 -20.75 3.86 29.65
N LEU A 460 -20.12 2.75 30.04
CA LEU A 460 -18.68 2.51 29.85
C LEU A 460 -18.25 2.59 28.38
N ARG A 461 -19.04 2.04 27.46
CA ARG A 461 -18.75 2.09 26.02
C ARG A 461 -18.77 3.53 25.50
N GLY A 462 -19.85 4.28 25.76
CA GLY A 462 -19.97 5.67 25.31
C GLY A 462 -18.90 6.60 25.91
N PHE A 463 -18.54 6.40 27.18
CA PHE A 463 -17.44 7.12 27.82
C PHE A 463 -16.08 6.79 27.22
N ALA A 464 -15.81 5.52 26.90
CA ALA A 464 -14.57 5.12 26.24
C ALA A 464 -14.44 5.65 24.81
N GLU A 465 -15.54 5.69 24.05
CA GLU A 465 -15.59 6.29 22.70
C GLU A 465 -15.32 7.81 22.75
N ALA A 466 -15.93 8.52 23.70
CA ALA A 466 -15.68 9.95 23.92
C ALA A 466 -14.24 10.22 24.36
N LEU A 467 -13.77 9.54 25.41
CA LEU A 467 -12.42 9.72 25.96
C LEU A 467 -11.34 9.39 24.90
N PHE A 468 -11.54 8.36 24.08
CA PHE A 468 -10.61 8.03 22.99
C PHE A 468 -10.36 9.23 22.06
N MET A 469 -11.40 10.00 21.70
CA MET A 469 -11.25 11.19 20.86
C MET A 469 -10.41 12.28 21.54
N GLU A 470 -10.59 12.51 22.85
CA GLU A 470 -9.78 13.46 23.61
C GLU A 470 -8.31 13.07 23.75
N VAL A 471 -8.03 11.77 23.95
CA VAL A 471 -6.70 11.30 24.35
C VAL A 471 -5.82 10.85 23.18
N LYS A 472 -6.41 10.57 22.01
CA LYS A 472 -5.71 10.18 20.78
C LYS A 472 -4.59 11.15 20.34
N PRO A 473 -4.72 12.49 20.43
CA PRO A 473 -3.62 13.42 20.14
C PRO A 473 -2.39 13.24 21.05
N TYR A 474 -2.54 12.58 22.20
CA TYR A 474 -1.52 12.35 23.22
C TYR A 474 -0.92 10.93 23.17
N ASN A 475 -1.18 10.13 22.12
CA ASN A 475 -0.67 8.74 21.99
C ASN A 475 -1.06 7.82 23.18
N ILE A 476 -2.20 8.11 23.80
CA ILE A 476 -2.85 7.26 24.78
C ILE A 476 -3.84 6.36 24.03
N ALA A 477 -3.77 5.06 24.26
CA ALA A 477 -4.74 4.10 23.72
C ALA A 477 -5.94 3.96 24.67
N VAL A 478 -7.11 3.63 24.12
CA VAL A 478 -8.30 3.23 24.89
C VAL A 478 -8.80 1.91 24.34
N SER A 479 -9.26 1.01 25.21
CA SER A 479 -9.91 -0.24 24.82
C SER A 479 -11.18 -0.48 25.62
N VAL A 480 -12.22 -1.00 24.97
CA VAL A 480 -13.40 -1.59 25.60
C VAL A 480 -13.34 -3.10 25.37
N VAL A 481 -13.46 -3.87 26.45
CA VAL A 481 -13.59 -5.31 26.42
C VAL A 481 -15.05 -5.68 26.59
N PHE A 482 -15.54 -6.62 25.78
CA PHE A 482 -16.84 -7.26 25.98
C PHE A 482 -16.64 -8.77 26.25
N PRO A 483 -16.46 -9.18 27.52
CA PRO A 483 -16.48 -10.59 27.88
C PRO A 483 -17.87 -11.21 27.69
N PRO A 484 -17.95 -12.49 27.28
CA PRO A 484 -19.12 -13.34 27.48
C PRO A 484 -19.20 -13.80 28.95
N ASP A 485 -20.20 -14.61 29.25
CA ASP A 485 -20.35 -15.27 30.54
C ASP A 485 -19.06 -16.05 30.89
N THR A 486 -18.54 -15.78 32.10
CA THR A 486 -17.21 -16.22 32.52
C THR A 486 -17.31 -16.84 33.92
N ASP A 487 -16.76 -18.05 34.07
CA ASP A 487 -16.78 -18.81 35.32
C ASP A 487 -16.12 -18.03 36.46
N THR A 488 -16.94 -17.47 37.34
CA THR A 488 -16.51 -16.54 38.39
C THR A 488 -17.50 -16.55 39.56
N PRO A 489 -17.06 -16.25 40.79
CA PRO A 489 -17.97 -16.03 41.93
C PRO A 489 -18.95 -14.85 41.75
N GLY A 490 -18.69 -13.97 40.77
CA GLY A 490 -19.64 -12.92 40.37
C GLY A 490 -20.80 -13.49 39.58
N PHE A 491 -20.50 -14.30 38.57
CA PHE A 491 -21.49 -15.02 37.74
C PHE A 491 -22.29 -16.04 38.57
N GLU A 492 -21.66 -16.77 39.48
CA GLU A 492 -22.34 -17.64 40.44
C GLU A 492 -23.36 -16.87 41.29
N ASN A 493 -23.05 -15.63 41.71
CA ASN A 493 -23.97 -14.82 42.49
C ASN A 493 -25.09 -14.18 41.64
N GLU A 494 -24.77 -13.79 40.40
CA GLU A 494 -25.73 -13.29 39.41
C GLU A 494 -26.81 -14.32 39.08
N ASN A 495 -26.41 -15.60 38.93
CA ASN A 495 -27.30 -16.73 38.63
C ASN A 495 -28.31 -17.06 39.75
N LYS A 496 -28.22 -16.46 40.96
CA LYS A 496 -29.17 -16.74 42.05
C LYS A 496 -30.53 -16.07 41.87
N ASN A 497 -30.56 -14.94 41.15
CA ASN A 497 -31.74 -14.11 40.93
C ASN A 497 -32.06 -13.98 39.42
N LYS A 498 -31.39 -14.76 38.57
CA LYS A 498 -31.51 -14.68 37.11
C LYS A 498 -32.82 -15.34 36.66
N PRO A 499 -33.70 -14.64 35.91
CA PRO A 499 -34.92 -15.24 35.37
C PRO A 499 -34.63 -16.39 34.40
N ASP A 500 -35.55 -17.36 34.30
CA ASP A 500 -35.42 -18.54 33.43
C ASP A 500 -35.19 -18.15 31.95
N GLU A 501 -35.85 -17.09 31.47
CA GLU A 501 -35.65 -16.59 30.11
C GLU A 501 -34.23 -16.05 29.89
N THR A 502 -33.63 -15.46 30.93
CA THR A 502 -32.23 -15.00 30.87
C THR A 502 -31.26 -16.19 30.94
N HIS A 503 -31.59 -17.24 31.70
CA HIS A 503 -30.84 -18.50 31.69
C HIS A 503 -30.83 -19.12 30.28
N GLU A 504 -32.00 -19.28 29.65
CA GLU A 504 -32.12 -19.81 28.28
C GLU A 504 -31.33 -18.98 27.27
N ILE A 505 -31.42 -17.65 27.30
CA ILE A 505 -30.61 -16.76 26.44
C ILE A 505 -29.10 -16.99 26.65
N SER A 506 -28.65 -17.04 27.91
CA SER A 506 -27.23 -17.19 28.25
C SER A 506 -26.64 -18.55 27.89
N SER A 507 -27.45 -19.61 27.93
CA SER A 507 -27.03 -20.99 27.66
C SER A 507 -26.32 -21.17 26.30
N SER A 508 -26.70 -20.34 25.31
CA SER A 508 -26.29 -20.47 23.92
C SER A 508 -24.83 -20.11 23.63
N ALA A 509 -24.19 -19.29 24.48
CA ALA A 509 -22.86 -18.71 24.21
C ALA A 509 -21.67 -19.52 24.79
N GLY A 510 -21.94 -20.46 25.69
CA GLY A 510 -20.91 -21.22 26.42
C GLY A 510 -20.18 -20.43 27.50
N LEU A 511 -19.67 -21.16 28.51
CA LEU A 511 -18.98 -20.57 29.67
C LEU A 511 -17.47 -20.51 29.45
N PHE A 512 -16.87 -19.33 29.59
CA PHE A 512 -15.42 -19.12 29.42
C PHE A 512 -14.66 -19.13 30.75
N SER A 513 -13.38 -19.52 30.73
CA SER A 513 -12.52 -19.40 31.91
C SER A 513 -11.96 -17.96 32.07
N PRO A 514 -11.73 -17.47 33.31
CA PRO A 514 -11.10 -16.17 33.55
C PRO A 514 -9.74 -16.02 32.87
N GLU A 515 -8.97 -17.10 32.74
CA GLU A 515 -7.63 -17.14 32.15
C GLU A 515 -7.69 -17.02 30.62
N GLN A 516 -8.71 -17.60 29.98
CA GLN A 516 -8.99 -17.44 28.56
C GLN A 516 -9.33 -15.98 28.26
N VAL A 517 -10.26 -15.40 29.03
CA VAL A 517 -10.67 -14.00 28.90
C VAL A 517 -9.49 -13.05 29.17
N ALA A 518 -8.74 -13.26 30.25
CA ALA A 518 -7.54 -12.48 30.56
C ALA A 518 -6.46 -12.58 29.46
N SER A 519 -6.30 -13.75 28.83
CA SER A 519 -5.35 -13.94 27.72
C SER A 519 -5.78 -13.17 26.46
N ASN A 520 -7.07 -13.17 26.13
CA ASN A 520 -7.61 -12.39 25.02
C ASN A 520 -7.50 -10.88 25.27
N ILE A 521 -7.75 -10.43 26.52
CA ILE A 521 -7.57 -9.03 26.93
C ILE A 521 -6.11 -8.61 26.78
N VAL A 522 -5.16 -9.36 27.35
CA VAL A 522 -3.72 -9.05 27.25
C VAL A 522 -3.25 -9.03 25.79
N SER A 523 -3.81 -9.89 24.93
CA SER A 523 -3.55 -9.86 23.48
C SER A 523 -4.08 -8.57 22.82
N GLY A 524 -5.35 -8.24 23.03
CA GLY A 524 -5.96 -7.01 22.48
C GLY A 524 -5.34 -5.71 22.99
N ILE A 525 -4.80 -5.71 24.22
CA ILE A 525 -4.03 -4.60 24.79
C ILE A 525 -2.70 -4.42 24.02
N LYS A 526 -1.95 -5.51 23.78
CA LYS A 526 -0.70 -5.46 22.99
C LYS A 526 -0.94 -4.93 21.57
N ASP A 527 -2.04 -5.35 20.96
CA ASP A 527 -2.46 -4.89 19.62
C ASP A 527 -3.05 -3.47 19.61
N ARG A 528 -3.19 -2.80 20.77
CA ARG A 528 -3.84 -1.49 20.94
C ARG A 528 -5.25 -1.40 20.31
N LYS A 529 -6.00 -2.51 20.28
CA LYS A 529 -7.34 -2.61 19.69
C LYS A 529 -8.38 -1.83 20.50
N PHE A 530 -9.24 -1.06 19.83
CA PHE A 530 -10.29 -0.31 20.52
C PHE A 530 -11.40 -1.22 21.06
N LEU A 531 -11.85 -2.23 20.29
CA LEU A 531 -12.85 -3.21 20.75
C LEU A 531 -12.26 -4.62 20.84
N ILE A 532 -12.26 -5.19 22.05
CA ILE A 532 -11.71 -6.51 22.40
C ILE A 532 -12.86 -7.47 22.77
N THR A 533 -12.86 -8.67 22.21
CA THR A 533 -13.93 -9.68 22.40
C THR A 533 -13.35 -11.08 22.59
N CYS A 534 -14.07 -11.95 23.29
CA CYS A 534 -13.77 -13.38 23.38
C CYS A 534 -14.82 -14.19 22.60
N GLY A 535 -14.43 -15.36 22.10
CA GLY A 535 -15.33 -16.28 21.37
C GLY A 535 -15.76 -15.78 19.99
N LEU A 536 -16.50 -16.64 19.27
CA LEU A 536 -17.09 -16.29 17.98
C LEU A 536 -18.26 -15.32 18.16
N ASP A 537 -19.10 -15.56 19.15
CA ASP A 537 -20.34 -14.82 19.39
C ASP A 537 -20.05 -13.40 19.86
N GLY A 538 -19.06 -13.21 20.74
CA GLY A 538 -18.55 -11.89 21.08
C GLY A 538 -18.05 -11.11 19.85
N PHE A 539 -17.33 -11.76 18.94
CA PHE A 539 -16.88 -11.16 17.68
C PHE A 539 -18.04 -10.81 16.72
N VAL A 540 -19.10 -11.64 16.69
CA VAL A 540 -20.33 -11.38 15.92
C VAL A 540 -21.12 -10.21 16.51
N VAL A 541 -21.33 -10.18 17.83
CA VAL A 541 -22.05 -9.06 18.50
C VAL A 541 -21.26 -7.75 18.37
N LYS A 542 -19.93 -7.76 18.52
CA LYS A 542 -19.07 -6.61 18.15
C LYS A 542 -19.34 -6.19 16.71
N THR A 543 -19.15 -7.10 15.77
CA THR A 543 -19.33 -6.84 14.33
C THR A 543 -20.68 -6.16 14.02
N LEU A 544 -21.77 -6.61 14.65
CA LEU A 544 -23.12 -6.08 14.44
C LEU A 544 -23.37 -4.75 15.14
N THR A 545 -22.62 -4.42 16.20
CA THR A 545 -22.81 -3.23 17.04
C THR A 545 -21.67 -2.21 16.97
N SER A 546 -20.61 -2.45 16.18
CA SER A 546 -19.47 -1.54 16.00
C SER A 546 -19.92 -0.14 15.53
N GLY A 547 -20.86 -0.06 14.58
CA GLY A 547 -21.47 1.22 14.18
C GLY A 547 -20.45 2.24 13.65
N VAL A 548 -20.14 3.26 14.46
CA VAL A 548 -19.16 4.33 14.17
C VAL A 548 -17.95 4.27 15.13
N CYS A 549 -17.71 3.11 15.77
CA CYS A 549 -16.55 2.91 16.64
C CYS A 549 -15.22 3.22 15.94
N PRO A 550 -14.21 3.74 16.66
CA PRO A 550 -12.85 3.84 16.17
C PRO A 550 -12.31 2.48 15.67
N PRO A 551 -12.02 2.33 14.36
CA PRO A 551 -11.45 1.10 13.84
C PRO A 551 -9.97 1.01 14.19
N SER A 552 -9.49 -0.17 14.59
CA SER A 552 -8.07 -0.40 14.90
C SER A 552 -7.22 -0.52 13.63
N SER A 553 -7.85 -0.82 12.47
CA SER A 553 -7.19 -0.88 11.17
C SER A 553 -8.13 -0.58 10.01
N VAL A 554 -7.57 -0.23 8.84
CA VAL A 554 -8.35 -0.06 7.60
C VAL A 554 -9.03 -1.36 7.17
N LEU A 555 -8.40 -2.52 7.43
CA LEU A 555 -8.99 -3.83 7.13
C LEU A 555 -10.21 -4.13 8.02
N GLU A 556 -10.17 -3.72 9.29
CA GLU A 556 -11.29 -3.84 10.24
C GLU A 556 -12.45 -2.92 9.83
N LEU A 557 -12.17 -1.66 9.47
CA LEU A 557 -13.17 -0.73 8.93
C LEU A 557 -13.83 -1.27 7.65
N LEU A 558 -13.03 -1.78 6.71
CA LEU A 558 -13.54 -2.40 5.48
C LEU A 558 -14.36 -3.67 5.79
N ALA A 559 -13.95 -4.48 6.77
CA ALA A 559 -14.72 -5.66 7.19
C ALA A 559 -16.08 -5.26 7.78
N GLU A 560 -16.14 -4.24 8.65
CA GLU A 560 -17.37 -3.76 9.26
C GLU A 560 -18.31 -3.11 8.23
N MET A 561 -17.80 -2.20 7.39
CA MET A 561 -18.56 -1.63 6.26
C MET A 561 -19.08 -2.72 5.30
N SER A 562 -18.26 -3.72 4.99
CA SER A 562 -18.65 -4.82 4.10
C SER A 562 -19.75 -5.71 4.66
N LYS A 563 -20.02 -5.67 5.97
CA LYS A 563 -21.05 -6.46 6.65
C LYS A 563 -22.33 -5.66 6.93
N LEU A 564 -22.22 -4.35 7.17
CA LEU A 564 -23.35 -3.41 7.07
C LEU A 564 -24.05 -3.50 5.69
N LEU A 565 -23.27 -3.75 4.63
CA LEU A 565 -23.77 -4.03 3.28
C LEU A 565 -24.27 -5.49 3.06
N ARG A 566 -24.21 -6.37 4.06
CA ARG A 566 -24.59 -7.81 3.96
C ARG A 566 -25.64 -8.22 4.98
N GLY A 567 -26.69 -7.39 5.13
CA GLY A 567 -27.88 -7.73 5.92
C GLY A 567 -28.76 -8.87 5.38
N SER A 568 -28.19 -9.97 4.86
CA SER A 568 -28.95 -11.23 4.67
C SER A 568 -28.09 -12.48 4.38
N ARG A 569 -28.51 -13.60 4.99
CA ARG A 569 -28.14 -15.02 4.76
C ARG A 569 -26.82 -15.55 5.35
N LYS A 570 -26.82 -16.87 5.56
CA LYS A 570 -26.00 -17.62 6.53
C LYS A 570 -24.69 -18.18 5.93
N THR A 571 -23.77 -18.49 6.84
CA THR A 571 -22.50 -19.24 6.67
C THR A 571 -22.72 -20.77 6.56
N PRO A 572 -21.68 -21.58 6.30
CA PRO A 572 -20.49 -21.32 5.46
C PRO A 572 -20.17 -22.49 4.49
N THR A 573 -19.69 -22.18 3.28
CA THR A 573 -18.95 -23.18 2.47
C THR A 573 -17.93 -22.51 1.54
N GLN A 574 -16.72 -23.09 1.54
CA GLN A 574 -15.72 -23.09 0.47
C GLN A 574 -15.41 -21.76 -0.26
N LEU A 575 -14.21 -21.21 -0.02
CA LEU A 575 -13.64 -20.18 -0.90
C LEU A 575 -13.42 -20.76 -2.29
N ASP A 576 -13.97 -20.10 -3.30
CA ASP A 576 -13.59 -20.26 -4.71
C ASP A 576 -12.99 -18.94 -5.24
N LEU A 577 -11.90 -19.04 -5.98
CA LEU A 577 -11.04 -17.92 -6.39
C LEU A 577 -11.33 -17.50 -7.83
N SER A 578 -12.54 -16.98 -8.08
CA SER A 578 -13.07 -16.84 -9.44
C SER A 578 -13.78 -15.51 -9.76
N ILE A 579 -13.56 -14.43 -8.99
CA ILE A 579 -14.11 -13.09 -9.28
C ILE A 579 -13.02 -12.01 -9.32
N ILE A 580 -12.84 -11.41 -10.49
CA ILE A 580 -12.02 -10.20 -10.73
C ILE A 580 -12.96 -9.02 -10.99
N GLU A 581 -12.65 -7.85 -10.42
CA GLU A 581 -13.44 -6.62 -10.55
C GLU A 581 -13.35 -6.00 -11.96
N VAL A 582 -14.47 -5.44 -12.46
CA VAL A 582 -14.55 -4.77 -13.77
C VAL A 582 -15.33 -3.47 -13.65
N LYS A 583 -14.82 -2.40 -14.27
CA LYS A 583 -15.40 -1.05 -14.26
C LYS A 583 -16.69 -0.96 -15.08
N SER A 584 -17.72 -0.29 -14.55
CA SER A 584 -18.95 0.04 -15.27
C SER A 584 -18.80 1.26 -16.19
N LYS A 585 -19.52 1.28 -17.32
CA LYS A 585 -19.68 2.44 -18.21
C LYS A 585 -20.98 2.29 -19.02
N PHE A 586 -21.83 3.32 -19.06
CA PHE A 586 -23.04 3.45 -19.88
C PHE A 586 -24.15 2.37 -19.72
N ASP A 587 -24.86 2.37 -18.58
CA ASP A 587 -26.22 1.78 -18.35
C ASP A 587 -26.56 0.34 -18.85
N ALA A 588 -25.59 -0.40 -19.36
CA ALA A 588 -25.65 -1.81 -19.72
C ALA A 588 -24.62 -2.59 -18.90
N GLU A 589 -25.02 -3.70 -18.29
CA GLU A 589 -24.18 -4.38 -17.30
C GLU A 589 -23.30 -5.48 -17.94
N PHE A 590 -22.08 -5.12 -18.30
CA PHE A 590 -21.10 -6.00 -18.94
C PHE A 590 -20.56 -7.09 -17.99
N ARG A 591 -21.29 -8.20 -17.87
CA ARG A 591 -20.87 -9.37 -17.06
C ARG A 591 -20.32 -10.49 -17.93
N ARG A 592 -19.13 -10.99 -17.58
CA ARG A 592 -18.54 -12.21 -18.16
C ARG A 592 -18.81 -13.38 -17.22
N PHE A 593 -19.35 -14.48 -17.74
CA PHE A 593 -19.62 -15.69 -16.98
C PHE A 593 -19.45 -16.92 -17.89
N PRO A 594 -18.97 -18.07 -17.36
CA PRO A 594 -18.94 -19.31 -18.11
C PRO A 594 -20.37 -19.83 -18.33
N LEU A 595 -20.63 -20.34 -19.53
CA LEU A 595 -21.87 -21.01 -19.91
C LEU A 595 -21.55 -22.47 -20.20
N ASP A 596 -22.05 -23.38 -19.35
CA ASP A 596 -21.95 -24.81 -19.61
C ASP A 596 -22.91 -25.20 -20.76
N LYS A 597 -22.33 -25.55 -21.91
CA LYS A 597 -23.08 -25.90 -23.13
C LYS A 597 -23.83 -27.24 -23.01
N SER A 598 -23.58 -28.06 -21.99
CA SER A 598 -24.25 -29.37 -21.84
C SER A 598 -25.72 -29.28 -21.41
N HIS A 599 -26.07 -28.23 -20.65
CA HIS A 599 -27.39 -28.07 -20.01
C HIS A 599 -28.31 -27.04 -20.68
N LEU A 600 -27.85 -26.31 -21.71
CA LEU A 600 -28.59 -25.20 -22.31
C LEU A 600 -28.95 -25.53 -23.77
N LYS A 601 -30.18 -26.05 -23.97
CA LYS A 601 -30.67 -26.49 -25.29
C LYS A 601 -31.73 -25.57 -25.89
N THR A 602 -32.42 -24.78 -25.07
CA THR A 602 -33.41 -23.78 -25.53
C THR A 602 -33.01 -22.37 -25.06
N TYR A 603 -33.50 -21.36 -25.77
CA TYR A 603 -33.46 -19.96 -25.35
C TYR A 603 -34.14 -19.76 -24.00
N ASP A 604 -35.21 -20.51 -23.70
CA ASP A 604 -35.96 -20.34 -22.46
C ASP A 604 -35.18 -20.88 -21.24
N ASP A 605 -34.41 -21.97 -21.41
CA ASP A 605 -33.44 -22.45 -20.42
C ASP A 605 -32.32 -21.43 -20.20
N PHE A 606 -31.73 -20.92 -21.29
CA PHE A 606 -30.70 -19.87 -21.25
C PHE A 606 -31.20 -18.60 -20.56
N ARG A 607 -32.42 -18.17 -20.86
CA ARG A 607 -33.06 -16.99 -20.25
C ARG A 607 -33.29 -17.21 -18.76
N LYS A 608 -33.81 -18.37 -18.33
CA LYS A 608 -33.94 -18.73 -16.91
C LYS A 608 -32.58 -18.80 -16.20
N HIS A 609 -31.53 -19.21 -16.91
CA HIS A 609 -30.16 -19.22 -16.40
C HIS A 609 -29.64 -17.79 -16.17
N VAL A 610 -29.85 -16.87 -17.13
CA VAL A 610 -29.57 -15.43 -17.02
C VAL A 610 -30.38 -14.80 -15.87
N GLU A 611 -31.68 -15.08 -15.77
CA GLU A 611 -32.54 -14.62 -14.67
C GLU A 611 -32.04 -15.08 -13.28
N LYS A 612 -31.56 -16.33 -13.19
CA LYS A 612 -31.02 -16.92 -11.95
C LYS A 612 -29.65 -16.36 -11.56
N ILE A 613 -28.72 -16.19 -12.51
CA ILE A 613 -27.38 -15.62 -12.27
C ILE A 613 -27.49 -14.14 -11.90
N HIS A 614 -28.31 -13.38 -12.62
CA HIS A 614 -28.39 -11.93 -12.48
C HIS A 614 -29.50 -11.44 -11.53
N LYS A 615 -30.31 -12.37 -10.99
CA LYS A 615 -31.44 -12.12 -10.08
C LYS A 615 -32.55 -11.22 -10.68
N LEU A 616 -32.77 -11.31 -11.99
CA LEU A 616 -33.72 -10.48 -12.75
C LEU A 616 -35.18 -10.98 -12.69
N GLN A 617 -35.52 -11.79 -11.69
CA GLN A 617 -36.78 -12.57 -11.58
C GLN A 617 -38.07 -11.73 -11.54
N SER A 618 -37.97 -10.41 -11.38
CA SER A 618 -39.08 -9.45 -11.31
C SER A 618 -38.94 -8.29 -12.32
N MET A 619 -38.02 -8.39 -13.30
CA MET A 619 -37.66 -7.27 -14.18
C MET A 619 -37.64 -7.71 -15.66
N PRO A 620 -38.37 -7.02 -16.57
CA PRO A 620 -38.31 -7.33 -17.99
C PRO A 620 -37.01 -6.85 -18.63
N PHE A 621 -36.35 -7.73 -19.38
CA PHE A 621 -35.10 -7.45 -20.09
C PHE A 621 -35.10 -8.06 -21.50
N THR A 622 -34.09 -7.70 -22.29
CA THR A 622 -33.74 -8.29 -23.59
C THR A 622 -32.29 -8.72 -23.60
N THR A 623 -31.98 -9.80 -24.31
CA THR A 623 -30.63 -10.34 -24.51
C THR A 623 -30.17 -10.14 -25.94
N TRP A 624 -28.92 -9.72 -26.13
CA TRP A 624 -28.28 -9.54 -27.44
C TRP A 624 -26.88 -10.17 -27.45
N TYR A 625 -26.33 -10.45 -28.63
CA TYR A 625 -24.95 -10.89 -28.82
C TYR A 625 -24.28 -10.17 -29.99
N THR A 626 -22.95 -10.13 -29.99
CA THR A 626 -22.17 -9.67 -31.15
C THR A 626 -21.78 -10.88 -32.01
N ASP A 627 -22.12 -10.86 -33.29
CA ASP A 627 -21.71 -11.91 -34.24
C ASP A 627 -20.28 -11.67 -34.78
N MET A 628 -19.72 -12.60 -35.58
CA MET A 628 -18.34 -12.50 -36.07
C MET A 628 -18.06 -11.27 -36.96
N HIS A 629 -19.10 -10.62 -37.46
CA HIS A 629 -19.01 -9.40 -38.28
C HIS A 629 -19.09 -8.10 -37.45
N GLY A 630 -19.36 -8.16 -36.15
CA GLY A 630 -19.45 -7.00 -35.26
C GLY A 630 -20.89 -6.52 -34.99
N ASP A 631 -21.87 -6.99 -35.74
CA ASP A 631 -23.28 -6.63 -35.57
C ASP A 631 -23.88 -7.14 -34.25
N LEU A 632 -24.74 -6.31 -33.63
CA LEU A 632 -25.45 -6.63 -32.39
C LEU A 632 -26.83 -7.24 -32.71
N LEU A 633 -26.98 -8.54 -32.51
CA LEU A 633 -28.17 -9.31 -32.87
C LEU A 633 -28.94 -9.81 -31.63
N PRO A 634 -30.29 -9.84 -31.65
CA PRO A 634 -31.09 -10.22 -30.48
C PRO A 634 -31.11 -11.74 -30.28
N ILE A 635 -30.85 -12.19 -29.04
CA ILE A 635 -31.18 -13.54 -28.60
C ILE A 635 -32.61 -13.50 -28.03
N ASN A 636 -33.58 -13.98 -28.81
CA ASN A 636 -35.02 -13.93 -28.50
C ASN A 636 -35.79 -15.22 -28.85
N ASN A 637 -35.13 -16.21 -29.46
CA ASN A 637 -35.68 -17.52 -29.82
C ASN A 637 -34.55 -18.57 -29.90
N ASP A 638 -34.92 -19.84 -30.07
CA ASP A 638 -33.97 -20.97 -30.07
C ASP A 638 -32.97 -20.91 -31.23
N ASP A 639 -33.40 -20.50 -32.44
CA ASP A 639 -32.52 -20.39 -33.62
C ASP A 639 -31.43 -19.32 -33.43
N ASN A 640 -31.79 -18.16 -32.92
CA ASN A 640 -30.84 -17.07 -32.65
C ASN A 640 -29.90 -17.42 -31.48
N PHE A 641 -30.40 -18.15 -30.47
CA PHE A 641 -29.55 -18.70 -29.40
C PHE A 641 -28.56 -19.72 -29.93
N LEU A 642 -29.00 -20.67 -30.77
CA LEU A 642 -28.14 -21.69 -31.37
C LEU A 642 -27.06 -21.04 -32.25
N ARG A 643 -27.42 -20.06 -33.10
CA ARG A 643 -26.47 -19.29 -33.90
C ARG A 643 -25.42 -18.60 -33.02
N ALA A 644 -25.84 -17.86 -31.99
CA ALA A 644 -24.94 -17.19 -31.06
C ALA A 644 -23.94 -18.14 -30.36
N VAL A 645 -24.40 -19.32 -29.94
CA VAL A 645 -23.56 -20.34 -29.29
C VAL A 645 -22.57 -21.00 -30.28
N THR A 646 -22.87 -20.97 -31.58
CA THR A 646 -22.07 -21.56 -32.66
C THR A 646 -21.02 -20.60 -33.25
N THR A 647 -21.31 -19.31 -33.44
CA THR A 647 -20.31 -18.33 -33.93
C THR A 647 -19.35 -17.80 -32.85
N ALA A 648 -19.63 -18.02 -31.56
CA ALA A 648 -18.79 -17.57 -30.46
C ALA A 648 -17.35 -18.13 -30.47
N ARG A 649 -16.35 -17.23 -30.39
CA ARG A 649 -14.92 -17.56 -30.31
C ARG A 649 -14.17 -16.74 -29.26
N PRO A 650 -13.45 -17.35 -28.29
CA PRO A 650 -13.79 -18.60 -27.60
C PRO A 650 -14.88 -18.41 -26.53
N LEU A 651 -15.36 -17.17 -26.32
CA LEU A 651 -16.36 -16.80 -25.32
C LEU A 651 -17.50 -16.01 -25.99
N LEU A 652 -18.75 -16.39 -25.71
CA LEU A 652 -19.92 -15.63 -26.16
C LEU A 652 -20.07 -14.36 -25.31
N ARG A 653 -20.21 -13.20 -25.96
CA ARG A 653 -20.50 -11.92 -25.30
C ARG A 653 -22.01 -11.68 -25.36
N VAL A 654 -22.66 -11.63 -24.20
CA VAL A 654 -24.10 -11.37 -24.07
C VAL A 654 -24.31 -10.01 -23.42
N PHE A 655 -25.19 -9.21 -24.01
CA PHE A 655 -25.62 -7.91 -23.51
C PHE A 655 -27.02 -8.07 -22.92
N VAL A 656 -27.22 -7.61 -21.68
CA VAL A 656 -28.52 -7.68 -20.98
C VAL A 656 -29.01 -6.26 -20.74
N GLN A 657 -30.14 -5.89 -21.35
CA GLN A 657 -30.71 -4.54 -21.28
C GLN A 657 -32.12 -4.60 -20.69
N ARG A 658 -32.43 -3.72 -19.74
CA ARG A 658 -33.77 -3.59 -19.14
C ARG A 658 -34.72 -2.90 -20.15
N LYS A 659 -35.91 -3.47 -20.38
CA LYS A 659 -36.92 -2.85 -21.26
C LYS A 659 -37.42 -1.52 -20.70
N GLY A 660 -37.73 -0.57 -21.60
CA GLY A 660 -38.35 0.71 -21.23
C GLY A 660 -37.36 1.79 -20.77
N LYS A 661 -36.11 1.74 -21.24
CA LYS A 661 -35.10 2.81 -21.05
C LYS A 661 -34.19 3.08 -22.26
N SER A 662 -34.52 2.58 -23.46
CA SER A 662 -33.88 3.08 -24.68
C SER A 662 -34.52 4.41 -25.12
N TYR A 663 -33.70 5.34 -25.57
CA TYR A 663 -34.15 6.60 -26.20
C TYR A 663 -34.87 6.32 -27.53
N GLU A 664 -34.55 5.21 -28.19
CA GLU A 664 -35.06 4.82 -29.51
C GLU A 664 -36.43 4.13 -29.41
N GLU A 665 -36.66 3.30 -28.38
CA GLU A 665 -37.98 2.69 -28.07
C GLU A 665 -39.08 3.74 -27.87
N THR A 666 -38.70 4.99 -27.57
CA THR A 666 -39.64 6.10 -27.28
C THR A 666 -40.09 6.84 -28.55
N PHE A 667 -39.39 6.74 -29.69
CA PHE A 667 -39.58 7.67 -30.82
C PHE A 667 -39.80 7.03 -32.21
N TRP A 668 -39.97 5.70 -32.31
CA TRP A 668 -40.37 5.03 -33.56
C TRP A 668 -41.74 4.28 -33.60
N PRO A 669 -42.82 4.71 -32.92
CA PRO A 669 -44.15 4.10 -33.12
C PRO A 669 -44.68 4.19 -34.57
N SER A 670 -44.20 5.16 -35.35
CA SER A 670 -44.90 5.69 -36.53
C SER A 670 -44.70 4.92 -37.85
N LEU A 671 -43.69 4.04 -37.96
CA LEU A 671 -43.40 3.34 -39.23
C LEU A 671 -43.61 1.81 -39.18
N ALA A 672 -43.61 1.20 -38.01
CA ALA A 672 -43.79 -0.26 -37.87
C ALA A 672 -45.24 -0.72 -38.12
N PHE A 673 -46.21 0.18 -38.02
CA PHE A 673 -47.65 -0.12 -38.09
C PHE A 673 -48.16 -0.55 -39.49
N PHE A 674 -47.31 -0.53 -40.52
CA PHE A 674 -47.72 -0.70 -41.92
C PHE A 674 -47.14 -1.91 -42.69
N ILE A 675 -46.26 -2.73 -42.09
CA ILE A 675 -45.50 -3.77 -42.84
C ILE A 675 -45.81 -5.21 -42.41
N PHE A 676 -46.18 -5.49 -41.15
CA PHE A 676 -46.38 -6.86 -40.65
C PHE A 676 -47.82 -7.13 -40.17
N ALA A 677 -48.78 -6.94 -41.07
CA ALA A 677 -50.19 -7.29 -40.88
C ALA A 677 -50.61 -8.43 -41.84
N SER A 678 -50.04 -9.63 -41.65
CA SER A 678 -50.43 -10.83 -42.40
C SER A 678 -50.32 -12.14 -41.57
N ASP A 679 -51.47 -12.84 -41.48
CA ASP A 679 -51.71 -14.19 -40.94
C ASP A 679 -51.33 -14.54 -39.47
N GLY A 680 -52.16 -15.39 -38.85
CA GLY A 680 -51.91 -15.92 -37.49
C GLY A 680 -53.14 -16.10 -36.57
N LYS A 681 -54.19 -16.82 -36.99
CA LYS A 681 -55.41 -17.04 -36.17
C LYS A 681 -55.20 -18.05 -35.02
N VAL A 682 -55.30 -17.62 -33.76
CA VAL A 682 -55.66 -18.48 -32.60
C VAL A 682 -56.69 -17.74 -31.70
N LYS A 683 -57.48 -18.47 -30.91
CA LYS A 683 -58.74 -18.01 -30.29
C LYS A 683 -58.64 -17.62 -28.80
N LYS A 684 -59.52 -16.68 -28.41
CA LYS A 684 -60.33 -16.56 -27.16
C LYS A 684 -60.03 -17.57 -26.01
N ASN A 685 -60.07 -17.16 -24.74
CA ASN A 685 -61.33 -16.86 -24.01
C ASN A 685 -61.13 -16.13 -22.65
N SER A 686 -62.23 -15.56 -22.12
CA SER A 686 -62.55 -15.16 -20.70
C SER A 686 -61.53 -14.31 -19.90
N SER A 687 -61.76 -13.10 -19.37
CA SER A 687 -62.93 -12.38 -18.76
C SER A 687 -63.08 -12.55 -17.22
N VAL A 688 -63.11 -11.44 -16.45
CA VAL A 688 -64.13 -11.07 -15.43
C VAL A 688 -63.77 -9.77 -14.66
N SER A 689 -64.78 -8.89 -14.51
CA SER A 689 -65.00 -7.71 -13.63
C SER A 689 -63.87 -6.87 -12.98
N GLU A 690 -64.01 -5.54 -13.11
CA GLU A 690 -63.67 -4.53 -12.09
C GLU A 690 -64.78 -4.42 -11.03
N GLU A 691 -64.50 -3.98 -9.79
CA GLU A 691 -65.47 -3.20 -9.00
C GLU A 691 -64.83 -2.32 -7.89
N ASN A 692 -65.59 -1.36 -7.37
CA ASN A 692 -65.14 -0.14 -6.68
C ASN A 692 -64.93 -0.25 -5.16
N ILE A 693 -63.97 0.50 -4.59
CA ILE A 693 -64.09 1.19 -3.28
C ILE A 693 -63.40 2.58 -3.36
N GLN A 694 -63.99 3.61 -2.75
CA GLN A 694 -63.45 4.99 -2.65
C GLN A 694 -62.74 5.29 -1.31
N PRO A 695 -61.86 6.32 -1.23
CA PRO A 695 -61.05 6.61 -0.04
C PRO A 695 -61.68 7.62 0.94
N PRO A 696 -61.32 7.59 2.24
CA PRO A 696 -61.58 8.66 3.22
C PRO A 696 -60.37 9.60 3.46
N GLU A 697 -60.63 10.73 4.12
CA GLU A 697 -59.83 11.97 4.05
C GLU A 697 -58.71 12.17 5.12
N VAL A 698 -58.05 13.34 5.08
CA VAL A 698 -56.92 13.78 5.92
C VAL A 698 -57.19 15.16 6.55
N PRO A 699 -56.85 15.39 7.84
CA PRO A 699 -56.65 16.76 8.33
C PRO A 699 -55.32 17.02 9.09
N ARG A 700 -54.33 17.50 8.32
CA ARG A 700 -53.47 18.70 8.58
C ARG A 700 -52.79 18.95 9.96
N ARG A 701 -51.44 19.02 9.87
CA ARG A 701 -50.53 20.06 10.41
C ARG A 701 -50.37 20.24 11.94
N ARG A 702 -49.09 20.19 12.37
CA ARG A 702 -48.34 21.41 12.73
C ARG A 702 -46.82 21.22 12.59
N ASN A 703 -46.20 22.01 11.72
CA ASN A 703 -44.74 22.22 11.74
C ASN A 703 -44.43 23.38 12.70
N LEU A 704 -43.30 23.30 13.40
CA LEU A 704 -42.70 24.40 14.15
C LEU A 704 -41.17 24.31 14.04
N LEU A 705 -40.49 25.46 14.10
CA LEU A 705 -39.03 25.60 14.08
C LEU A 705 -38.29 25.16 12.80
N SER A 706 -38.71 25.72 11.66
CA SER A 706 -37.75 26.23 10.67
C SER A 706 -37.86 27.75 10.60
N ASN A 707 -36.85 28.48 11.06
CA ASN A 707 -36.38 29.79 10.55
C ASN A 707 -35.50 30.53 11.59
N LEU A 708 -34.18 30.35 11.48
CA LEU A 708 -33.22 31.42 11.70
C LEU A 708 -32.32 31.53 10.47
N THR A 709 -32.87 32.26 9.48
CA THR A 709 -32.21 33.33 8.72
C THR A 709 -30.88 33.07 8.01
N ASN A 710 -30.96 32.96 6.67
CA ASN A 710 -29.88 33.34 5.76
C ASN A 710 -29.57 34.85 5.84
N PRO A 711 -28.29 35.24 5.72
CA PRO A 711 -27.88 36.37 4.91
C PRO A 711 -27.03 35.91 3.70
N SER A 712 -26.99 36.72 2.65
CA SER A 712 -26.37 36.39 1.36
C SER A 712 -24.93 36.89 1.21
N LYS A 713 -24.02 36.06 0.66
CA LYS A 713 -22.66 36.38 0.14
C LYS A 713 -21.70 36.91 1.24
N THR A 714 -20.49 36.38 1.40
CA THR A 714 -19.45 36.16 0.37
C THR A 714 -18.43 35.08 0.77
N HIS A 715 -18.03 34.23 -0.20
CA HIS A 715 -16.78 33.43 -0.30
C HIS A 715 -16.34 32.49 0.86
N LEU A 716 -15.44 31.51 0.60
CA LEU A 716 -15.58 30.36 -0.30
C LEU A 716 -14.47 29.33 0.03
N ASN A 717 -14.84 28.07 0.28
CA ASN A 717 -14.05 26.89 -0.11
C ASN A 717 -14.85 25.61 0.18
N ARG A 718 -15.65 25.20 -0.82
CA ARG A 718 -16.43 23.96 -0.82
C ARG A 718 -15.96 23.13 -2.01
N ILE A 719 -15.44 21.92 -1.78
CA ILE A 719 -15.35 20.95 -2.87
C ILE A 719 -16.75 20.38 -3.06
N SER A 720 -17.49 20.91 -4.03
CA SER A 720 -18.74 20.31 -4.46
C SER A 720 -18.40 19.10 -5.33
N ILE A 721 -18.91 17.93 -4.97
CA ILE A 721 -19.24 16.94 -6.01
C ILE A 721 -20.40 17.54 -6.80
N SER A 722 -20.33 17.43 -8.11
CA SER A 722 -21.16 18.15 -9.06
C SER A 722 -22.26 17.25 -9.65
N GLY A 723 -23.22 17.83 -10.39
CA GLY A 723 -24.36 17.06 -10.91
C GLY A 723 -23.99 16.12 -12.06
N PRO A 724 -24.91 15.24 -12.52
CA PRO A 724 -24.69 14.40 -13.69
C PRO A 724 -24.26 15.18 -14.94
N GLN A 725 -24.77 16.41 -15.10
CA GLN A 725 -24.42 17.40 -16.12
C GLN A 725 -22.98 17.96 -16.03
N ASP A 726 -22.32 17.80 -14.88
CA ASP A 726 -21.00 18.36 -14.58
C ASP A 726 -19.88 17.30 -14.59
N PHE A 727 -20.18 16.04 -14.92
CA PHE A 727 -19.14 15.03 -15.13
C PHE A 727 -18.30 15.38 -16.36
N ARG A 728 -17.00 15.61 -16.16
CA ARG A 728 -16.07 15.98 -17.24
C ARG A 728 -15.97 14.85 -18.27
N ARG A 729 -16.48 15.09 -19.48
CA ARG A 729 -16.35 14.17 -20.63
C ARG A 729 -14.87 14.07 -21.06
N VAL A 730 -14.14 13.12 -20.50
CA VAL A 730 -12.77 12.81 -20.89
C VAL A 730 -12.72 12.30 -22.33
N SER A 731 -11.64 12.60 -23.03
CA SER A 731 -11.36 12.08 -24.37
C SER A 731 -11.40 10.55 -24.45
N ALA A 732 -11.76 10.03 -25.61
CA ALA A 732 -11.86 8.59 -25.84
C ALA A 732 -11.24 8.19 -27.20
N ILE A 733 -10.84 6.92 -27.30
CA ILE A 733 -10.63 6.27 -28.60
C ILE A 733 -12.03 6.01 -29.21
N VAL A 734 -12.16 6.16 -30.53
CA VAL A 734 -13.46 6.08 -31.24
C VAL A 734 -13.40 5.01 -32.33
N ASP A 735 -13.63 3.77 -31.91
CA ASP A 735 -13.78 2.61 -32.78
C ASP A 735 -15.22 2.56 -33.33
N VAL A 736 -15.49 3.37 -34.36
CA VAL A 736 -16.77 3.39 -35.11
C VAL A 736 -16.54 3.06 -36.59
N ASP A 737 -15.35 3.38 -37.12
CA ASP A 737 -14.89 2.97 -38.45
C ASP A 737 -13.68 2.03 -38.32
N ILE A 738 -13.50 1.12 -39.28
CA ILE A 738 -12.38 0.17 -39.29
C ILE A 738 -11.11 0.87 -39.80
N ILE A 739 -10.33 1.46 -38.88
CA ILE A 739 -8.97 1.96 -39.17
C ILE A 739 -7.94 0.82 -39.13
N PRO A 740 -6.81 0.92 -39.87
CA PRO A 740 -5.73 -0.07 -39.81
C PRO A 740 -5.09 -0.18 -38.41
N GLU A 741 -4.61 -1.37 -38.03
CA GLU A 741 -3.94 -1.63 -36.73
C GLU A 741 -2.69 -0.74 -36.48
N THR A 742 -2.13 -0.15 -37.53
CA THR A 742 -1.00 0.81 -37.47
C THR A 742 -1.44 2.24 -37.14
N GLN A 743 -2.73 2.49 -36.91
CA GLN A 743 -3.32 3.80 -36.65
C GLN A 743 -4.17 3.81 -35.37
N ARG A 744 -4.49 5.00 -34.86
CA ARG A 744 -5.35 5.21 -33.69
C ARG A 744 -6.17 6.49 -33.87
N ARG A 745 -7.49 6.41 -33.67
CA ARG A 745 -8.38 7.58 -33.70
C ARG A 745 -8.74 8.05 -32.28
N VAL A 746 -8.34 9.27 -31.93
CA VAL A 746 -8.47 9.87 -30.59
C VAL A 746 -9.39 11.09 -30.65
N LYS A 747 -10.41 11.14 -29.79
CA LYS A 747 -11.38 12.24 -29.69
C LYS A 747 -11.15 13.08 -28.45
N LEU A 748 -10.54 14.25 -28.61
CA LEU A 748 -10.38 15.30 -27.60
C LEU A 748 -11.66 16.15 -27.49
N LEU A 749 -12.17 16.32 -26.28
CA LEU A 749 -13.40 17.08 -25.99
C LEU A 749 -13.08 18.20 -24.99
N LYS A 750 -13.22 19.45 -25.43
CA LYS A 750 -13.02 20.64 -24.58
C LYS A 750 -14.38 21.10 -24.04
N HIS A 751 -14.78 20.55 -22.89
CA HIS A 751 -16.06 20.81 -22.25
C HIS A 751 -15.87 21.50 -20.90
N ASN A 752 -16.44 22.69 -20.73
CA ASN A 752 -16.40 23.54 -19.52
C ASN A 752 -14.99 23.80 -18.94
N THR A 753 -13.94 23.78 -19.76
CA THR A 753 -12.59 24.18 -19.34
C THR A 753 -11.85 24.91 -20.46
N ASP A 754 -11.43 26.15 -20.23
CA ASP A 754 -10.78 27.00 -21.24
C ASP A 754 -9.36 26.55 -21.61
N LYS A 755 -8.78 25.62 -20.84
CA LYS A 755 -7.47 24.99 -21.10
C LYS A 755 -7.28 24.69 -22.61
N PRO A 756 -6.12 25.05 -23.20
CA PRO A 756 -5.82 24.69 -24.58
C PRO A 756 -5.75 23.17 -24.75
N LEU A 757 -5.84 22.72 -26.00
CA LEU A 757 -5.71 21.30 -26.34
C LEU A 757 -4.37 20.72 -25.86
N GLY A 758 -3.34 21.56 -25.73
CA GLY A 758 -2.14 21.23 -24.97
C GLY A 758 -1.18 20.29 -25.70
N PHE A 759 -1.15 20.39 -27.02
CA PHE A 759 -0.13 19.82 -27.88
C PHE A 759 0.16 20.79 -29.02
N TYR A 760 1.38 20.73 -29.53
CA TYR A 760 1.82 21.45 -30.73
C TYR A 760 1.98 20.45 -31.87
N ILE A 761 1.76 20.93 -33.09
CA ILE A 761 2.09 20.22 -34.33
C ILE A 761 3.25 20.92 -35.04
N ARG A 762 3.92 20.16 -35.91
CA ARG A 762 4.93 20.64 -36.86
C ARG A 762 4.77 19.89 -38.17
N ASP A 763 5.33 20.42 -39.24
CA ASP A 763 5.57 19.71 -40.49
C ASP A 763 6.77 18.75 -40.37
N GLY A 764 7.03 18.04 -41.46
CA GLY A 764 8.05 17.00 -41.57
C GLY A 764 7.76 16.06 -42.73
N THR A 765 8.51 14.96 -42.80
CA THR A 765 8.47 14.03 -43.94
C THR A 765 8.19 12.61 -43.46
N SER A 766 7.07 12.03 -43.91
CA SER A 766 6.83 10.59 -43.76
C SER A 766 7.29 9.84 -45.00
N VAL A 767 7.90 8.67 -44.82
CA VAL A 767 8.18 7.76 -45.94
C VAL A 767 6.98 6.83 -46.13
N ARG A 768 6.47 6.75 -47.36
CA ARG A 768 5.37 5.87 -47.76
C ARG A 768 5.86 4.88 -48.81
N VAL A 769 5.37 3.65 -48.77
CA VAL A 769 5.63 2.64 -49.81
C VAL A 769 4.57 2.81 -50.88
N THR A 770 4.96 3.27 -52.07
CA THR A 770 4.10 3.31 -53.25
C THR A 770 4.47 2.16 -54.19
N PRO A 771 3.61 1.73 -55.13
CA PRO A 771 3.94 0.64 -56.07
C PRO A 771 5.19 0.90 -56.92
N SER A 772 5.64 2.15 -57.00
CA SER A 772 6.83 2.64 -57.69
C SER A 772 8.08 2.75 -56.80
N GLY A 773 7.99 2.62 -55.47
CA GLY A 773 9.17 2.66 -54.58
C GLY A 773 8.90 3.19 -53.16
N LEU A 774 9.97 3.67 -52.52
CA LEU A 774 9.90 4.43 -51.27
C LEU A 774 9.82 5.92 -51.58
N GLU A 775 8.70 6.54 -51.22
CA GLU A 775 8.39 7.93 -51.55
C GLU A 775 8.37 8.80 -50.29
N LYS A 776 9.04 9.96 -50.34
CA LYS A 776 9.07 10.94 -49.25
C LYS A 776 7.91 11.91 -49.43
N VAL A 777 6.91 11.82 -48.55
CA VAL A 777 5.67 12.60 -48.61
C VAL A 777 5.63 13.57 -47.41
N PRO A 778 5.26 14.86 -47.60
CA PRO A 778 5.03 15.77 -46.49
C PRO A 778 3.96 15.24 -45.52
N GLY A 779 4.18 15.43 -44.22
CA GLY A 779 3.28 14.98 -43.16
C GLY A 779 3.37 15.86 -41.92
N ILE A 780 2.29 15.88 -41.14
CA ILE A 780 2.20 16.67 -39.91
C ILE A 780 2.42 15.75 -38.71
N PHE A 781 3.21 16.20 -37.72
CA PHE A 781 3.60 15.43 -36.55
C PHE A 781 3.37 16.20 -35.26
N ILE A 782 3.02 15.52 -34.17
CA ILE A 782 2.95 16.15 -32.84
C ILE A 782 4.36 16.48 -32.36
N SER A 783 4.71 17.77 -32.25
CA SER A 783 6.05 18.23 -31.87
C SER A 783 6.29 18.23 -30.37
N ARG A 784 5.27 18.56 -29.57
CA ARG A 784 5.37 18.71 -28.11
C ARG A 784 4.01 18.54 -27.43
N LEU A 785 3.99 17.97 -26.23
CA LEU A 785 2.85 18.01 -25.32
C LEU A 785 3.08 19.08 -24.22
N VAL A 786 2.02 19.71 -23.75
CA VAL A 786 2.06 20.78 -22.73
C VAL A 786 1.70 20.22 -21.36
N ALA A 787 2.55 20.51 -20.37
CA ALA A 787 2.37 20.11 -18.98
C ALA A 787 0.99 20.52 -18.43
N GLY A 788 0.18 19.54 -18.05
CA GLY A 788 -1.20 19.75 -17.56
C GLY A 788 -2.21 20.20 -18.62
N GLY A 789 -1.83 20.18 -19.90
CA GLY A 789 -2.71 20.39 -21.06
C GLY A 789 -3.62 19.19 -21.33
N LEU A 790 -4.62 19.34 -22.22
CA LEU A 790 -5.62 18.30 -22.42
C LEU A 790 -5.01 17.01 -22.97
N ALA A 791 -4.24 17.07 -24.06
CA ALA A 791 -3.62 15.88 -24.66
C ALA A 791 -2.71 15.11 -23.69
N GLU A 792 -1.76 15.80 -23.02
CA GLU A 792 -0.86 15.18 -22.04
C GLU A 792 -1.64 14.46 -20.93
N SER A 793 -2.65 15.14 -20.35
CA SER A 793 -3.44 14.61 -19.23
C SER A 793 -4.26 13.34 -19.54
N THR A 794 -4.27 12.90 -20.81
CA THR A 794 -5.03 11.73 -21.28
C THR A 794 -4.14 10.54 -21.65
N GLY A 795 -2.85 10.77 -21.96
CA GLY A 795 -1.91 9.72 -22.38
C GLY A 795 -2.28 9.00 -23.70
N LEU A 796 -3.23 9.52 -24.49
CA LEU A 796 -3.70 8.87 -25.72
C LEU A 796 -2.89 9.23 -26.97
N LEU A 797 -2.14 10.35 -26.93
CA LEU A 797 -1.26 10.88 -27.98
C LEU A 797 0.17 10.97 -27.44
N ALA A 798 1.16 10.78 -28.30
CA ALA A 798 2.59 10.91 -27.99
C ALA A 798 3.29 11.95 -28.89
N VAL A 799 4.49 12.35 -28.49
CA VAL A 799 5.37 13.19 -29.32
C VAL A 799 5.94 12.35 -30.46
N ASN A 800 5.96 12.92 -31.67
CA ASN A 800 6.27 12.32 -32.97
C ASN A 800 5.23 11.34 -33.54
N ASP A 801 4.00 11.29 -33.02
CA ASP A 801 2.87 10.67 -33.74
C ASP A 801 2.56 11.45 -35.03
N GLU A 802 2.42 10.76 -36.18
CA GLU A 802 2.03 11.35 -37.48
C GLU A 802 0.51 11.55 -37.53
N VAL A 803 0.04 12.77 -37.80
CA VAL A 803 -1.38 13.12 -37.96
C VAL A 803 -1.83 12.83 -39.39
N LEU A 804 -2.82 11.94 -39.54
CA LEU A 804 -3.34 11.50 -40.84
C LEU A 804 -4.69 12.13 -41.19
N GLU A 805 -5.57 12.30 -40.19
CA GLU A 805 -6.91 12.88 -40.37
C GLU A 805 -7.27 13.81 -39.22
N VAL A 806 -8.08 14.83 -39.51
CA VAL A 806 -8.75 15.67 -38.51
C VAL A 806 -10.25 15.73 -38.84
N ASN A 807 -11.09 15.34 -37.87
CA ASN A 807 -12.55 15.18 -38.01
C ASN A 807 -13.01 14.41 -39.27
N GLY A 808 -12.26 13.37 -39.64
CA GLY A 808 -12.53 12.53 -40.81
C GLY A 808 -12.11 13.14 -42.15
N ILE A 809 -11.36 14.24 -42.14
CA ILE A 809 -10.79 14.87 -43.33
C ILE A 809 -9.28 14.59 -43.33
N GLU A 810 -8.76 14.01 -44.41
CA GLU A 810 -7.32 13.74 -44.56
C GLU A 810 -6.47 15.02 -44.47
N VAL A 811 -5.26 14.84 -43.95
CA VAL A 811 -4.23 15.88 -43.76
C VAL A 811 -3.17 15.87 -44.89
N ALA A 812 -3.11 14.81 -45.69
CA ALA A 812 -2.19 14.71 -46.82
C ALA A 812 -2.40 15.85 -47.84
N GLY A 813 -1.30 16.46 -48.30
CA GLY A 813 -1.32 17.53 -49.30
C GLY A 813 -1.75 18.92 -48.80
N LYS A 814 -1.92 19.12 -47.48
CA LYS A 814 -2.27 20.42 -46.86
C LYS A 814 -1.07 21.07 -46.18
N THR A 815 -1.11 22.39 -46.08
CA THR A 815 -0.10 23.17 -45.32
C THR A 815 -0.33 23.06 -43.81
N LEU A 816 0.71 23.35 -43.02
CA LEU A 816 0.63 23.36 -41.55
C LEU A 816 -0.48 24.30 -41.04
N ASP A 817 -0.63 25.47 -41.67
CA ASP A 817 -1.66 26.46 -41.32
C ASP A 817 -3.07 25.94 -41.60
N GLN A 818 -3.31 25.33 -42.76
CA GLN A 818 -4.63 24.75 -43.10
C GLN A 818 -5.03 23.63 -42.14
N VAL A 819 -4.06 22.84 -41.67
CA VAL A 819 -4.28 21.77 -40.68
C VAL A 819 -4.51 22.36 -39.29
N THR A 820 -3.80 23.45 -38.97
CA THR A 820 -4.01 24.25 -37.76
C THR A 820 -5.42 24.85 -37.72
N ASP A 821 -5.87 25.51 -38.77
CA ASP A 821 -7.24 26.03 -38.92
C ASP A 821 -8.29 24.93 -38.76
N MET A 822 -8.07 23.77 -39.39
CA MET A 822 -8.94 22.60 -39.23
C MET A 822 -9.03 22.12 -37.78
N MET A 823 -7.94 22.18 -37.01
CA MET A 823 -7.95 21.85 -35.57
C MET A 823 -8.58 22.96 -34.71
N ILE A 824 -8.34 24.24 -35.03
CA ILE A 824 -8.91 25.41 -34.33
C ILE A 824 -10.44 25.44 -34.47
N ALA A 825 -10.94 25.35 -35.70
CA ALA A 825 -12.38 25.36 -36.00
C ALA A 825 -13.14 24.23 -35.29
N ASN A 826 -12.47 23.11 -35.00
CA ASN A 826 -13.03 21.94 -34.35
C ASN A 826 -12.58 21.77 -32.88
N SER A 827 -11.89 22.76 -32.29
CA SER A 827 -11.21 22.68 -30.98
C SER A 827 -12.08 22.28 -29.79
N HIS A 828 -13.41 22.40 -29.90
CA HIS A 828 -14.36 21.94 -28.89
C HIS A 828 -14.61 20.43 -28.91
N ASN A 829 -14.48 19.80 -30.08
CA ASN A 829 -14.79 18.39 -30.36
C ASN A 829 -13.87 17.91 -31.50
N LEU A 830 -12.61 17.67 -31.16
CA LEU A 830 -11.53 17.38 -32.11
C LEU A 830 -11.22 15.89 -32.13
N ILE A 831 -11.44 15.25 -33.27
CA ILE A 831 -11.13 13.85 -33.54
C ILE A 831 -9.90 13.82 -34.44
N ILE A 832 -8.85 13.12 -34.04
CA ILE A 832 -7.59 13.04 -34.77
C ILE A 832 -7.27 11.56 -35.00
N THR A 833 -7.00 11.18 -36.25
CA THR A 833 -6.43 9.86 -36.56
C THR A 833 -4.92 10.02 -36.69
N VAL A 834 -4.18 9.28 -35.88
CA VAL A 834 -2.72 9.32 -35.84
C VAL A 834 -2.09 7.95 -36.09
N LYS A 835 -0.87 7.94 -36.63
CA LYS A 835 -0.01 6.75 -36.74
C LYS A 835 1.07 6.85 -35.66
N PRO A 836 1.06 5.97 -34.63
CA PRO A 836 1.93 6.13 -33.47
C PRO A 836 3.43 5.96 -33.79
N SER A 837 4.30 6.73 -33.12
CA SER A 837 5.75 6.67 -33.32
C SER A 837 6.39 5.33 -32.92
N ASN A 838 5.87 4.70 -31.85
CA ASN A 838 6.56 3.63 -31.12
C ASN A 838 6.17 2.22 -31.61
N GLN A 839 6.22 1.97 -32.93
CA GLN A 839 5.79 0.68 -33.51
C GLN A 839 6.80 -0.50 -33.35
N PHE A 840 7.88 -0.32 -32.59
CA PHE A 840 8.83 -1.40 -32.26
C PHE A 840 8.58 -2.01 -30.88
N ASN A 841 7.53 -2.83 -30.75
CA ASN A 841 7.50 -3.89 -29.74
C ASN A 841 6.57 -5.08 -30.08
N ASN A 842 6.62 -5.60 -31.33
CA ASN A 842 5.95 -6.86 -31.66
C ASN A 842 6.53 -7.63 -32.89
N PRO A 843 7.62 -8.39 -32.72
CA PRO A 843 8.05 -9.46 -33.65
C PRO A 843 7.62 -10.85 -33.10
N VAL A 844 7.20 -11.88 -33.84
CA VAL A 844 7.22 -12.21 -35.28
C VAL A 844 6.00 -13.11 -35.60
N ALA A 845 5.40 -13.02 -36.80
CA ALA A 845 4.93 -14.18 -37.62
C ALA A 845 4.18 -13.74 -38.90
N ALA A 846 4.91 -13.43 -39.97
CA ALA A 846 4.29 -13.21 -41.29
C ALA A 846 4.17 -14.53 -42.07
N THR A 847 2.94 -15.01 -42.32
CA THR A 847 2.69 -16.13 -43.25
C THR A 847 1.54 -15.82 -44.21
N ARG A 848 1.90 -15.16 -45.32
CA ARG A 848 1.22 -15.16 -46.63
C ARG A 848 -0.32 -15.19 -46.65
N LEU A 849 -0.90 -14.02 -46.94
CA LEU A 849 -2.17 -13.95 -47.68
C LEU A 849 -2.06 -14.78 -48.96
N ASN A 850 -2.96 -15.74 -49.14
CA ASN A 850 -3.24 -16.33 -50.45
C ASN A 850 -4.37 -15.54 -51.12
N ARG A 851 -4.32 -15.43 -52.45
CA ARG A 851 -5.38 -14.81 -53.26
C ARG A 851 -6.73 -15.48 -53.03
N ALA A 852 -7.79 -14.68 -53.08
CA ALA A 852 -9.10 -15.11 -53.53
C ALA A 852 -9.77 -13.97 -54.31
N GLU A 853 -9.74 -14.05 -55.63
CA GLU A 853 -10.84 -13.56 -56.47
C GLU A 853 -11.56 -14.79 -57.07
N PRO A 854 -12.82 -14.66 -57.51
CA PRO A 854 -13.79 -15.72 -57.27
C PRO A 854 -14.01 -16.72 -58.41
N ASP A 855 -14.78 -17.75 -58.04
CA ASP A 855 -15.86 -18.37 -58.80
C ASP A 855 -15.64 -19.78 -59.43
N ARG A 856 -16.72 -20.57 -59.33
CA ARG A 856 -17.15 -21.74 -60.15
C ARG A 856 -16.35 -23.07 -60.22
N LEU A 857 -17.05 -24.08 -59.69
CA LEU A 857 -17.46 -25.34 -60.35
C LEU A 857 -16.50 -26.56 -60.48
N LYS A 858 -17.02 -27.68 -59.96
CA LYS A 858 -16.99 -29.05 -60.53
C LYS A 858 -15.66 -29.84 -60.62
N SER A 859 -15.46 -30.64 -59.58
CA SER A 859 -15.47 -32.12 -59.61
C SER A 859 -14.44 -32.95 -60.41
N GLN A 860 -14.03 -34.04 -59.75
CA GLN A 860 -13.52 -35.35 -60.22
C GLN A 860 -12.07 -35.69 -59.85
N SER A 861 -11.90 -37.01 -59.68
CA SER A 861 -10.75 -37.76 -59.17
C SER A 861 -9.56 -37.73 -60.16
N LEU A 862 -8.32 -37.96 -59.72
CA LEU A 862 -7.82 -39.33 -59.48
C LEU A 862 -6.58 -39.42 -58.56
N THR A 863 -6.32 -40.66 -58.17
CA THR A 863 -5.17 -41.24 -57.47
C THR A 863 -3.80 -40.88 -58.11
N ASN A 864 -2.61 -41.09 -57.50
CA ASN A 864 -2.19 -42.27 -56.72
C ASN A 864 -0.84 -42.10 -55.97
N LEU A 865 -0.40 -43.15 -55.24
CA LEU A 865 0.98 -43.46 -54.76
C LEU A 865 1.56 -42.79 -53.46
N THR A 866 1.42 -43.50 -52.32
CA THR A 866 2.48 -44.21 -51.50
C THR A 866 3.90 -43.59 -51.32
N ALA A 867 4.69 -43.82 -50.24
CA ALA A 867 4.69 -44.85 -49.16
C ALA A 867 5.63 -44.53 -47.93
N TYR A 868 5.46 -45.24 -46.78
CA TYR A 868 6.34 -45.57 -45.60
C TYR A 868 7.47 -44.59 -45.09
N SER A 869 7.75 -44.33 -43.78
CA SER A 869 7.89 -45.13 -42.50
C SER A 869 9.26 -45.84 -42.34
N VAL A 870 9.93 -46.05 -41.17
CA VAL A 870 9.52 -46.36 -39.77
C VAL A 870 10.50 -45.81 -38.66
N ASN A 871 10.11 -45.93 -37.38
CA ASN A 871 10.69 -45.56 -36.05
C ASN A 871 12.18 -45.90 -35.66
N ASN A 872 12.76 -45.10 -34.72
CA ASN A 872 13.57 -45.39 -33.48
C ASN A 872 14.77 -46.40 -33.43
N PRO A 873 15.68 -46.39 -32.40
CA PRO A 873 16.44 -45.27 -31.76
C PRO A 873 17.88 -45.64 -31.21
N VAL A 874 18.58 -44.71 -30.49
CA VAL A 874 19.54 -44.92 -29.35
C VAL A 874 21.05 -45.34 -29.55
N LEU A 875 21.91 -44.84 -28.62
CA LEU A 875 23.30 -45.23 -28.18
C LEU A 875 24.62 -44.73 -28.87
N THR A 876 25.40 -43.94 -28.10
CA THR A 876 26.90 -43.79 -27.95
C THR A 876 27.87 -44.10 -29.12
N THR A 877 28.85 -43.22 -29.41
CA THR A 877 30.20 -43.17 -28.75
C THR A 877 31.08 -42.03 -29.34
N GLY A 878 32.21 -41.66 -28.71
CA GLY A 878 33.36 -41.05 -29.40
C GLY A 878 33.75 -39.60 -29.06
N SER A 879 34.98 -39.43 -28.55
CA SER A 879 35.84 -38.22 -28.58
C SER A 879 37.17 -38.64 -29.27
N PRO A 880 38.14 -37.77 -29.68
CA PRO A 880 38.41 -36.37 -29.31
C PRO A 880 38.40 -35.43 -30.57
N THR A 881 39.16 -34.34 -30.83
CA THR A 881 40.41 -33.80 -30.24
C THR A 881 40.68 -32.30 -30.57
N MET A 882 41.31 -31.60 -29.62
CA MET A 882 42.35 -30.54 -29.74
C MET A 882 42.25 -29.30 -30.69
N GLN A 883 42.35 -28.13 -30.03
CA GLN A 883 43.40 -27.07 -30.20
C GLN A 883 43.18 -25.77 -31.01
N HIS A 884 43.61 -24.67 -30.35
CA HIS A 884 44.17 -23.37 -30.79
C HIS A 884 43.39 -22.51 -31.83
N ALA A 885 43.02 -21.25 -31.52
CA ALA A 885 43.86 -20.03 -31.40
C ALA A 885 44.49 -19.61 -32.75
N TYR A 886 44.32 -18.37 -33.23
CA TYR A 886 45.05 -17.19 -32.73
C TYR A 886 44.34 -15.82 -32.95
N HIS A 887 45.02 -14.76 -32.48
CA HIS A 887 44.94 -13.33 -32.82
C HIS A 887 45.12 -13.03 -34.36
N ASN A 888 45.07 -11.81 -34.93
CA ASN A 888 45.33 -10.44 -34.42
C ASN A 888 44.83 -9.30 -35.37
N GLU A 889 44.84 -8.03 -34.91
CA GLU A 889 45.14 -6.73 -35.63
C GLU A 889 44.35 -6.36 -36.93
N MET A 890 44.32 -5.14 -37.51
CA MET A 890 44.69 -3.73 -37.20
C MET A 890 43.71 -2.83 -38.03
N ALA A 891 43.19 -1.66 -37.60
CA ALA A 891 43.76 -0.30 -37.44
C ALA A 891 43.87 0.55 -38.75
N GLU A 892 43.96 1.88 -38.60
CA GLU A 892 44.19 2.94 -39.64
C GLU A 892 43.04 3.25 -40.63
N GLU A 893 42.75 4.49 -41.07
CA GLU A 893 43.11 5.84 -40.55
C GLU A 893 42.14 7.00 -41.00
N ILE A 894 42.52 8.25 -40.72
CA ILE A 894 41.84 9.58 -40.78
C ILE A 894 42.35 10.37 -42.02
N PRO A 895 41.63 11.31 -42.73
CA PRO A 895 41.39 12.71 -42.27
C PRO A 895 40.17 13.53 -42.80
N ASP A 896 39.84 14.59 -42.03
CA ASP A 896 39.61 16.05 -42.31
C ASP A 896 39.02 16.50 -43.68
N SER A 897 38.39 17.67 -43.91
CA SER A 897 38.30 19.02 -43.25
C SER A 897 37.17 19.83 -43.96
N ASP A 898 36.76 21.09 -43.65
CA ASP A 898 36.48 21.89 -42.42
C ASP A 898 35.76 23.21 -42.86
N GLU A 899 35.54 24.20 -41.96
CA GLU A 899 35.08 25.61 -42.22
C GLU A 899 33.63 25.82 -42.76
N GLU A 900 32.91 26.95 -42.54
CA GLU A 900 32.84 27.94 -41.44
C GLU A 900 31.48 28.71 -41.49
N GLU A 901 31.38 29.87 -40.81
CA GLU A 901 30.31 30.92 -40.83
C GLU A 901 28.92 30.68 -40.18
N HIS A 902 28.47 31.73 -39.46
CA HIS A 902 27.08 32.01 -39.05
C HIS A 902 26.62 33.33 -39.71
N PRO A 903 25.32 33.50 -40.02
CA PRO A 903 24.61 34.62 -39.37
C PRO A 903 23.17 34.31 -38.91
N THR A 904 22.61 35.27 -38.16
CA THR A 904 21.29 35.24 -37.51
C THR A 904 20.13 35.72 -38.40
N VAL A 905 18.91 35.22 -38.14
CA VAL A 905 17.64 35.98 -38.02
C VAL A 905 16.57 35.09 -37.39
N ASP A 906 15.65 35.65 -36.60
CA ASP A 906 14.50 34.93 -36.02
C ASP A 906 13.34 34.78 -37.02
N GLU A 907 12.95 33.55 -37.37
CA GLU A 907 11.67 33.23 -38.03
C GLU A 907 10.99 31.98 -37.44
N ASP A 908 10.93 31.88 -36.11
CA ASP A 908 10.06 30.92 -35.42
C ASP A 908 8.59 31.40 -35.55
N GLY A 909 8.02 31.22 -36.74
CA GLY A 909 6.68 31.65 -37.18
C GLY A 909 5.51 30.91 -36.51
N ILE A 910 5.56 30.79 -35.19
CA ILE A 910 4.68 29.95 -34.39
C ILE A 910 3.45 30.75 -33.94
N LEU A 911 2.37 30.65 -34.71
CA LEU A 911 1.04 31.11 -34.28
C LEU A 911 0.56 30.31 -33.06
N SER A 912 0.14 31.02 -32.00
CA SER A 912 -0.35 30.42 -30.75
C SER A 912 -1.80 29.92 -30.85
N ILE A 913 -2.10 28.76 -30.26
CA ILE A 913 -3.41 28.08 -30.26
C ILE A 913 -3.94 27.82 -28.83
#